data_AF-A0A8S1P278-F1
#
_entry.id   AF-A0A8S1P278-F1
#
_cell.length_a   1.000
_cell.length_b   1.000
_cell.length_c   1.000
_cell.angle_alpha   90.00
_cell.angle_beta   90.00
_cell.angle_gamma   90.00
#
_symmetry.space_group_name_H-M   'P 1'
#
loop_
_entity.id
_entity.type
_entity.pdbx_description
1 polymer ?
#
loop_
_entity_poly.entity_id
_entity_poly.type
_entity_poly.pdbx_seq_one_letter_code
_entity_poly.pdbx_strand_id
1 'polypeptide(L)'
;MIFKPIIANILQYMNRLEEALEFYDYSIQRNPQNSKAFINKGFCRCYFSQNFMIVGMINNSIFKMNLLEKALEQSNYAINLKPDISDYYFIKANILQRMQHYNEALENYDLAIHLDPEASKNYLNKAINLQLINRFEEALDSYNLAIEKNSEDSKCYINKSNVLLLLNRFQESLELINSRIQMQPENSDVYFTKACILEKMNRFEEVLEYYNYAIQNNPENYLYYLNKATILQLLNRYDEALQINDDAIQRNPDDSICFCNKANVLHLMNSFEEALVFYDYAIQKNPQDSSFYCKKANTLLKLIRFEEALQCCTQAIQIQPNNIDCYCVKAHILHEMKLFEQALELYDEAILRNPQKSDCYFNKANLLCEMNLFDEAIEYYDKAIQHNHEDSKSYLNKANSLLQLNRAEEALQIINQAILLNPEDPKDYFCKAITLSKLNQYQEALEYYENAIQLNFEDSNLYFHKAISKNPEDSKFYLPKGFLFNKLQVKTLLNLNNLDEALTYISDAILKQPDNLIILITIQLKVEIFINQQKTFYNKKISIKNLQNRLTLQYYRVQITLIIILRKQIHYFIQIRLRKPWKLMIKQFSQILKIQNFIQTKAIFYNSWFGMKNHLIAIIWQSILIHSILAIIQIKVHLYFIIIGILLGKLNRYVEALECFDNPLSNKSQSFEYYFNKGYLLHQMGNLEEALQLYENAISKNSAQSVAYFNKGQQ
;
A
#
# COMPACT_ATOMS: atom_id res chain seq x y z
N MET A 1 -0.81 52.02 47.02
CA MET A 1 -2.25 51.82 47.31
C MET A 1 -3.09 51.69 46.05
N ILE A 2 -2.97 52.61 45.07
CA ILE A 2 -3.79 52.59 43.84
C ILE A 2 -3.26 51.63 42.77
N PHE A 3 -1.95 51.36 42.74
CA PHE A 3 -1.31 50.59 41.67
C PHE A 3 -1.37 49.05 41.79
N LYS A 4 -1.75 48.48 42.93
CA LYS A 4 -1.62 47.02 43.14
C LYS A 4 -2.64 46.15 42.37
N PRO A 5 -3.92 46.51 42.21
CA PRO A 5 -4.83 45.80 41.30
C PRO A 5 -4.40 45.91 39.84
N ILE A 6 -3.75 47.03 39.48
CA ILE A 6 -3.16 47.26 38.16
C ILE A 6 -1.95 46.34 37.97
N ILE A 7 -1.10 46.20 38.99
CA ILE A 7 0.04 45.26 39.02
C ILE A 7 -0.46 43.81 38.92
N ALA A 8 -1.55 43.44 39.60
CA ALA A 8 -2.13 42.11 39.49
C ALA A 8 -2.63 41.80 38.06
N ASN A 9 -3.28 42.76 37.40
CA ASN A 9 -3.64 42.63 35.99
C ASN A 9 -2.39 42.49 35.10
N ILE A 10 -1.35 43.30 35.34
CA ILE A 10 -0.09 43.21 34.58
C ILE A 10 0.57 41.84 34.76
N LEU A 11 0.62 41.31 35.99
CA LEU A 11 1.17 39.98 36.29
C LEU A 11 0.36 38.87 35.62
N GLN A 12 -0.97 39.03 35.55
CA GLN A 12 -1.84 38.14 34.81
C GLN A 12 -1.53 38.17 33.30
N TYR A 13 -1.35 39.36 32.71
CA TYR A 13 -0.93 39.49 31.31
C TYR A 13 0.47 38.94 31.05
N MET A 14 1.36 38.96 32.04
CA MET A 14 2.69 38.34 32.01
C MET A 14 2.67 36.84 32.32
N ASN A 15 1.50 36.21 32.42
CA ASN A 15 1.29 34.80 32.72
C ASN A 15 1.87 34.34 34.09
N ARG A 16 2.13 35.27 35.01
CA ARG A 16 2.55 35.03 36.41
C ARG A 16 1.32 34.91 37.30
N LEU A 17 0.55 33.86 37.05
CA LEU A 17 -0.81 33.71 37.56
C LEU A 17 -0.88 33.46 39.07
N GLU A 18 0.07 32.74 39.66
CA GLU A 18 0.12 32.52 41.12
C GLU A 18 0.33 33.82 41.89
N GLU A 19 1.28 34.64 41.45
CA GLU A 19 1.54 35.95 42.05
C GLU A 19 0.34 36.88 41.87
N ALA A 20 -0.30 36.86 40.70
CA ALA A 20 -1.52 37.64 40.48
C ALA A 20 -2.62 37.27 41.50
N LEU A 21 -2.80 35.98 41.80
CA LEU A 21 -3.78 35.51 42.80
C LEU A 21 -3.48 36.05 44.20
N GLU A 22 -2.22 36.06 44.64
CA GLU A 22 -1.81 36.63 45.93
C GLU A 22 -2.12 38.13 46.03
N PHE A 23 -1.89 38.89 44.95
CA PHE A 23 -2.22 40.31 44.91
C PHE A 23 -3.73 40.56 44.95
N TYR A 24 -4.55 39.71 44.31
CA TYR A 24 -6.01 39.79 44.45
C TYR A 24 -6.48 39.44 45.85
N ASP A 25 -5.89 38.42 46.49
CA ASP A 25 -6.16 38.06 47.89
C ASP A 25 -5.90 39.22 48.84
N TYR A 26 -4.74 39.87 48.71
CA TYR A 26 -4.41 41.06 49.49
C TYR A 26 -5.39 42.22 49.24
N SER A 27 -5.80 42.43 47.98
CA SER A 27 -6.77 43.46 47.62
C SER A 27 -8.15 43.20 48.25
N ILE A 28 -8.60 41.95 48.28
CA ILE A 28 -9.88 41.54 48.85
C ILE A 28 -9.86 41.67 50.38
N GLN A 29 -8.79 41.23 51.05
CA GLN A 29 -8.64 41.37 52.50
C GLN A 29 -8.68 42.83 52.97
N ARG A 30 -8.12 43.75 52.17
CA ARG A 30 -8.09 45.18 52.48
C ARG A 30 -9.39 45.91 52.13
N ASN A 31 -10.11 45.46 51.10
CA ASN A 31 -11.40 46.03 50.71
C ASN A 31 -12.37 44.93 50.24
N PRO A 32 -13.19 44.38 51.16
CA PRO A 32 -14.16 43.33 50.85
C PRO A 32 -15.28 43.77 49.89
N GLN A 33 -15.43 45.07 49.62
CA GLN A 33 -16.41 45.61 48.68
C GLN A 33 -15.84 45.78 47.25
N ASN A 34 -14.58 45.38 47.01
CA ASN A 34 -13.95 45.50 45.70
C ASN A 34 -14.39 44.36 44.75
N SER A 35 -15.56 44.51 44.15
CA SER A 35 -16.14 43.56 43.17
C SER A 35 -15.20 43.25 42.00
N LYS A 36 -14.40 44.23 41.56
CA LYS A 36 -13.44 44.07 40.45
C LYS A 36 -12.30 43.11 40.80
N ALA A 37 -11.83 43.13 42.05
CA ALA A 37 -10.81 42.19 42.50
C ALA A 37 -11.35 40.76 42.57
N PHE A 38 -12.61 40.56 42.98
CA PHE A 38 -13.25 39.24 42.97
C PHE A 38 -13.39 38.66 41.57
N ILE A 39 -13.91 39.43 40.61
CA ILE A 39 -14.11 38.92 39.24
C ILE A 39 -12.77 38.65 38.55
N ASN A 40 -11.77 39.53 38.71
CA ASN A 40 -10.45 39.33 38.10
C ASN A 40 -9.73 38.13 38.71
N LYS A 41 -9.94 37.86 40.00
CA LYS A 41 -9.43 36.65 40.66
C LYS A 41 -10.09 35.38 40.12
N GLY A 42 -11.41 35.40 39.93
CA GLY A 42 -12.14 34.28 39.31
C GLY A 42 -11.68 34.03 37.88
N PHE A 43 -11.52 35.10 37.10
CA PHE A 43 -10.99 35.04 35.74
C PHE A 43 -9.54 34.51 35.71
N CYS A 44 -8.67 34.91 36.63
CA CYS A 44 -7.32 34.35 36.77
C CYS A 44 -7.34 32.85 37.06
N ARG A 45 -8.20 32.38 37.96
CA ARG A 45 -8.35 30.94 38.25
C ARG A 45 -8.86 30.16 37.04
N CYS A 46 -9.76 30.76 36.28
CA CYS A 46 -10.23 30.23 35.01
C CYS A 46 -9.07 30.12 34.00
N TYR A 47 -8.27 31.17 33.82
CA TYR A 47 -7.08 31.13 32.97
C TYR A 47 -6.02 30.13 33.46
N PHE A 48 -5.79 30.05 34.77
CA PHE A 48 -4.87 29.11 35.37
C PHE A 48 -5.28 27.65 35.10
N SER A 49 -6.59 27.37 35.14
CA SER A 49 -7.12 26.04 34.79
C SER A 49 -6.96 25.67 33.30
N GLN A 50 -6.57 26.63 32.45
CA GLN A 50 -6.33 26.48 31.00
C GLN A 50 -4.88 26.03 30.72
N ASN A 51 -3.91 26.59 31.43
CA ASN A 51 -2.46 26.39 31.19
C ASN A 51 -1.87 25.11 31.81
N PHE A 52 -2.69 24.22 32.40
CA PHE A 52 -2.23 22.98 33.03
C PHE A 52 -1.57 21.97 32.08
N MET A 53 -1.70 22.12 30.75
CA MET A 53 -0.97 21.27 29.81
C MET A 53 0.55 21.51 29.81
N ILE A 54 1.04 22.65 30.30
CA ILE A 54 2.47 23.03 30.17
C ILE A 54 3.33 22.51 31.35
N VAL A 55 2.73 22.15 32.50
CA VAL A 55 3.49 21.91 33.75
C VAL A 55 3.77 20.42 34.03
N GLY A 56 3.52 19.50 33.09
CA GLY A 56 3.96 18.10 33.20
C GLY A 56 3.36 17.31 34.38
N MET A 57 2.34 17.83 35.07
CA MET A 57 1.61 17.12 36.11
C MET A 57 0.37 16.46 35.51
N ILE A 58 0.52 15.16 35.22
CA ILE A 58 -0.58 14.23 34.99
C ILE A 58 -1.48 14.24 36.24
N ASN A 59 -2.80 14.35 36.04
CA ASN A 59 -3.88 14.26 37.03
C ASN A 59 -4.10 15.45 37.98
N ASN A 60 -5.10 16.26 37.67
CA ASN A 60 -6.38 16.12 38.38
C ASN A 60 -7.48 16.95 37.70
N SER A 61 -8.35 16.29 36.93
CA SER A 61 -9.67 16.84 36.54
C SER A 61 -10.40 17.42 37.76
N ILE A 62 -10.22 16.81 38.92
CA ILE A 62 -10.72 17.27 40.23
C ILE A 62 -10.13 18.64 40.63
N PHE A 63 -8.84 18.89 40.40
CA PHE A 63 -8.19 20.15 40.72
C PHE A 63 -8.64 21.26 39.76
N LYS A 64 -8.75 20.93 38.47
CA LYS A 64 -9.33 21.83 37.46
C LYS A 64 -10.78 22.20 37.81
N MET A 65 -11.60 21.23 38.20
CA MET A 65 -12.99 21.48 38.63
C MET A 65 -13.04 22.32 39.90
N ASN A 66 -12.23 22.02 40.92
CA ASN A 66 -12.16 22.82 42.15
C ASN A 66 -11.74 24.27 41.87
N LEU A 67 -10.81 24.51 40.94
CA LEU A 67 -10.46 25.86 40.50
C LEU A 67 -11.60 26.59 39.81
N LEU A 68 -12.38 25.88 38.97
CA LEU A 68 -13.53 26.45 38.27
C LEU A 68 -14.71 26.74 39.21
N GLU A 69 -15.00 25.85 40.17
CA GLU A 69 -16.00 26.07 41.22
C GLU A 69 -15.66 27.32 42.04
N LYS A 70 -14.41 27.43 42.47
CA LYS A 70 -13.88 28.60 43.16
C LYS A 70 -13.92 29.88 42.32
N ALA A 71 -13.77 29.78 41.01
CA ALA A 71 -13.92 30.91 40.10
C ALA A 71 -15.39 31.33 39.98
N LEU A 72 -16.31 30.35 39.93
CA LEU A 72 -17.74 30.58 39.88
C LEU A 72 -18.25 31.27 41.15
N GLU A 73 -17.84 30.82 42.34
CA GLU A 73 -18.14 31.49 43.62
C GLU A 73 -17.71 32.96 43.59
N GLN A 74 -16.48 33.22 43.14
CA GLN A 74 -15.95 34.59 43.07
C GLN A 74 -16.70 35.47 42.07
N SER A 75 -17.13 34.91 40.95
CA SER A 75 -17.97 35.62 39.99
C SER A 75 -19.35 35.94 40.58
N ASN A 76 -19.97 35.00 41.32
CA ASN A 76 -21.24 35.23 42.01
C ASN A 76 -21.12 36.31 43.08
N TYR A 77 -20.04 36.31 43.87
CA TYR A 77 -19.77 37.39 44.83
C TYR A 77 -19.60 38.75 44.15
N ALA A 78 -18.86 38.81 43.03
CA ALA A 78 -18.69 40.06 42.29
C ALA A 78 -20.03 40.60 41.76
N ILE A 79 -20.89 39.72 41.23
CA ILE A 79 -22.24 40.06 40.74
C ILE A 79 -23.15 40.51 41.88
N ASN A 80 -23.12 39.84 43.04
CA ASN A 80 -23.91 40.24 44.21
C ASN A 80 -23.53 41.64 44.73
N LEU A 81 -22.25 42.01 44.62
CA LEU A 81 -21.79 43.34 44.99
C LEU A 81 -22.19 44.41 43.96
N LYS A 82 -22.15 44.07 42.66
CA LYS A 82 -22.51 44.96 41.55
C LYS A 82 -23.17 44.17 40.40
N PRO A 83 -24.51 44.16 40.32
CA PRO A 83 -25.25 43.38 39.32
C PRO A 83 -25.43 44.09 37.98
N ASP A 84 -24.95 45.33 37.84
CA ASP A 84 -25.12 46.18 36.67
C ASP A 84 -23.97 46.10 35.65
N ILE A 85 -22.96 45.27 35.92
CA ILE A 85 -21.75 45.18 35.10
C ILE A 85 -21.82 43.97 34.15
N SER A 86 -21.98 44.24 32.84
CA SER A 86 -22.03 43.21 31.78
C SER A 86 -20.84 42.23 31.82
N ASP A 87 -19.61 42.76 32.00
CA ASP A 87 -18.39 41.96 32.05
C ASP A 87 -18.42 40.84 33.11
N TYR A 88 -19.17 41.01 34.19
CA TYR A 88 -19.22 40.02 35.27
C TYR A 88 -20.03 38.79 34.84
N TYR A 89 -21.16 39.01 34.18
CA TYR A 89 -21.98 37.94 33.61
C TYR A 89 -21.25 37.26 32.44
N PHE A 90 -20.53 38.03 31.61
CA PHE A 90 -19.67 37.48 30.56
C PHE A 90 -18.58 36.55 31.12
N ILE A 91 -17.85 36.97 32.15
CA ILE A 91 -16.81 36.14 32.78
C ILE A 91 -17.43 34.89 33.44
N LYS A 92 -18.57 35.04 34.11
CA LYS A 92 -19.31 33.91 34.68
C LYS A 92 -19.76 32.91 33.61
N ALA A 93 -20.29 33.38 32.49
CA ALA A 93 -20.70 32.54 31.36
C ALA A 93 -19.51 31.74 30.79
N ASN A 94 -18.34 32.36 30.63
CA ASN A 94 -17.12 31.66 30.20
C ASN A 94 -16.67 30.58 31.20
N ILE A 95 -16.84 30.81 32.51
CA ILE A 95 -16.54 29.80 33.55
C ILE A 95 -17.52 28.63 33.43
N LEU A 96 -18.83 28.90 33.32
CA LEU A 96 -19.88 27.89 33.17
C LEU A 96 -19.72 27.05 31.91
N GLN A 97 -19.40 27.69 30.78
CA GLN A 97 -19.09 27.00 29.52
C GLN A 97 -17.93 26.02 29.68
N ARG A 98 -16.87 26.38 30.42
CA ARG A 98 -15.73 25.50 30.68
C ARG A 98 -16.04 24.38 31.66
N MET A 99 -17.02 24.58 32.54
CA MET A 99 -17.60 23.53 33.38
C MET A 99 -18.60 22.65 32.60
N GLN A 100 -18.87 22.94 31.32
CA GLN A 100 -19.84 22.26 30.47
C GLN A 100 -21.31 22.50 30.88
N HIS A 101 -21.57 23.52 31.72
CA HIS A 101 -22.92 24.00 32.02
C HIS A 101 -23.40 24.96 30.94
N TYR A 102 -23.58 24.44 29.72
CA TYR A 102 -23.80 25.26 28.53
C TYR A 102 -25.10 26.07 28.56
N ASN A 103 -26.19 25.53 29.12
CA ASN A 103 -27.47 26.25 29.19
C ASN A 103 -27.40 27.44 30.17
N GLU A 104 -26.82 27.25 31.35
CA GLU A 104 -26.61 28.34 32.30
C GLU A 104 -25.63 29.39 31.73
N ALA A 105 -24.63 28.95 30.95
CA ALA A 105 -23.74 29.87 30.24
C ALA A 105 -24.52 30.74 29.23
N LEU A 106 -25.49 30.18 28.49
CA LEU A 106 -26.35 30.96 27.58
C LEU A 106 -27.14 32.04 28.31
N GLU A 107 -27.78 31.69 29.42
CA GLU A 107 -28.54 32.66 30.23
C GLU A 107 -27.66 33.82 30.71
N ASN A 108 -26.42 33.52 31.14
CA ASN A 108 -25.48 34.55 31.56
C ASN A 108 -24.94 35.37 30.39
N TYR A 109 -24.77 34.79 29.19
CA TYR A 109 -24.46 35.56 27.99
C TYR A 109 -25.63 36.48 27.60
N ASP A 110 -26.87 36.03 27.71
CA ASP A 110 -28.06 36.85 27.44
C ASP A 110 -28.19 38.02 28.43
N LEU A 111 -27.89 37.79 29.72
CA LEU A 111 -27.81 38.85 30.72
C LEU A 111 -26.68 39.84 30.42
N ALA A 112 -25.51 39.36 30.00
CA ALA A 112 -24.40 40.22 29.59
C ALA A 112 -24.76 41.10 28.39
N ILE A 113 -25.46 40.52 27.39
CA ILE A 113 -25.96 41.24 26.21
C ILE A 113 -27.03 42.27 26.60
N HIS A 114 -27.95 41.94 27.50
CA HIS A 114 -28.97 42.88 27.97
C HIS A 114 -28.34 44.10 28.67
N LEU A 115 -27.26 43.91 29.43
CA LEU A 115 -26.56 44.98 30.12
C LEU A 115 -25.64 45.81 29.21
N ASP A 116 -25.06 45.20 28.18
CA ASP A 116 -24.24 45.88 27.18
C ASP A 116 -24.50 45.30 25.78
N PRO A 117 -25.47 45.88 25.04
CA PRO A 117 -25.83 45.41 23.70
C PRO A 117 -24.80 45.75 22.60
N GLU A 118 -23.82 46.61 22.88
CA GLU A 118 -22.80 47.00 21.89
C GLU A 118 -21.54 46.12 21.97
N ALA A 119 -21.41 45.33 23.04
CA ALA A 119 -20.30 44.40 23.22
C ALA A 119 -20.38 43.18 22.29
N SER A 120 -19.79 43.29 21.10
CA SER A 120 -19.67 42.20 20.10
C SER A 120 -19.13 40.88 20.67
N LYS A 121 -18.20 40.95 21.63
CA LYS A 121 -17.63 39.79 22.34
C LYS A 121 -18.68 38.90 23.04
N ASN A 122 -19.79 39.49 23.49
CA ASN A 122 -20.84 38.74 24.19
C ASN A 122 -21.62 37.87 23.20
N TYR A 123 -21.99 38.44 22.04
CA TYR A 123 -22.62 37.71 20.93
C TYR A 123 -21.70 36.63 20.36
N LEU A 124 -20.40 36.94 20.19
CA LEU A 124 -19.40 35.99 19.70
C LEU A 124 -19.31 34.75 20.60
N ASN A 125 -19.17 34.94 21.92
CA ASN A 125 -19.03 33.81 22.84
C ASN A 125 -20.35 33.07 23.07
N LYS A 126 -21.50 33.76 22.99
CA LYS A 126 -22.81 33.11 22.91
C LYS A 126 -22.90 32.18 21.70
N ALA A 127 -22.48 32.64 20.52
CA ALA A 127 -22.46 31.84 19.29
C ALA A 127 -21.56 30.60 19.41
N ILE A 128 -20.36 30.75 19.98
CA ILE A 128 -19.46 29.62 20.26
C ILE A 128 -20.12 28.62 21.23
N ASN A 129 -20.80 29.09 22.27
CA ASN A 129 -21.49 28.23 23.21
C ASN A 129 -22.69 27.49 22.57
N LEU A 130 -23.44 28.15 21.68
CA LEU A 130 -24.50 27.55 20.87
C LEU A 130 -23.94 26.47 19.92
N GLN A 131 -22.75 26.69 19.36
CA GLN A 131 -22.04 25.70 18.54
C GLN A 131 -21.66 24.46 19.36
N LEU A 132 -21.20 24.61 20.61
CA LEU A 132 -20.87 23.47 21.49
C LEU A 132 -22.07 22.59 21.84
N ILE A 133 -23.28 23.14 21.82
CA ILE A 133 -24.54 22.39 22.02
C ILE A 133 -25.25 22.03 20.71
N ASN A 134 -24.57 22.16 19.56
CA ASN A 134 -25.08 21.85 18.23
C ASN A 134 -26.32 22.65 17.78
N ARG A 135 -26.58 23.83 18.36
CA ARG A 135 -27.64 24.76 17.89
C ARG A 135 -27.08 25.70 16.83
N PHE A 136 -26.78 25.14 15.66
CA PHE A 136 -26.00 25.83 14.62
C PHE A 136 -26.69 27.05 13.99
N GLU A 137 -28.01 27.00 13.73
CA GLU A 137 -28.71 28.15 13.13
C GLU A 137 -28.74 29.36 14.07
N GLU A 138 -29.02 29.14 15.36
CA GLU A 138 -28.99 30.22 16.36
C GLU A 138 -27.57 30.76 16.59
N ALA A 139 -26.55 29.90 16.41
CA ALA A 139 -25.17 30.33 16.42
C ALA A 139 -24.89 31.27 15.23
N LEU A 140 -25.40 30.97 14.02
CA LEU A 140 -25.28 31.85 12.86
C LEU A 140 -25.93 33.22 13.10
N ASP A 141 -27.12 33.27 13.69
CA ASP A 141 -27.78 34.52 14.06
C ASP A 141 -26.96 35.34 15.05
N SER A 142 -26.41 34.66 16.07
CA SER A 142 -25.54 35.30 17.06
C SER A 142 -24.23 35.80 16.44
N TYR A 143 -23.66 35.08 15.46
CA TYR A 143 -22.51 35.56 14.70
C TYR A 143 -22.85 36.75 13.80
N ASN A 144 -24.04 36.79 13.18
CA ASN A 144 -24.50 37.94 12.40
C ASN A 144 -24.56 39.19 13.27
N LEU A 145 -25.18 39.08 14.45
CA LEU A 145 -25.23 40.18 15.43
C LEU A 145 -23.82 40.58 15.90
N ALA A 146 -22.92 39.63 16.14
CA ALA A 146 -21.53 39.95 16.50
C ALA A 146 -20.80 40.73 15.40
N ILE A 147 -21.02 40.37 14.13
CA ILE A 147 -20.45 41.03 12.95
C ILE A 147 -21.05 42.43 12.75
N GLU A 148 -22.35 42.60 12.96
CA GLU A 148 -23.01 43.91 12.88
C GLU A 148 -22.45 44.89 13.92
N LYS A 149 -22.13 44.40 15.13
CA LYS A 149 -21.53 45.22 16.20
C LYS A 149 -20.04 45.49 16.01
N ASN A 150 -19.31 44.56 15.41
CA ASN A 150 -17.90 44.75 15.09
C ASN A 150 -17.50 44.03 13.80
N SER A 151 -17.54 44.75 12.69
CA SER A 151 -17.17 44.24 11.36
C SER A 151 -15.66 44.05 11.16
N GLU A 152 -14.83 44.57 12.07
CA GLU A 152 -13.38 44.44 12.00
C GLU A 152 -12.84 43.17 12.67
N ASP A 153 -13.66 42.38 13.37
CA ASP A 153 -13.20 41.16 14.02
C ASP A 153 -13.27 39.94 13.08
N SER A 154 -12.12 39.51 12.56
CA SER A 154 -12.01 38.33 11.69
C SER A 154 -12.50 37.04 12.37
N LYS A 155 -12.41 36.96 13.70
CA LYS A 155 -12.79 35.73 14.43
C LYS A 155 -14.27 35.42 14.26
N CYS A 156 -15.13 36.44 14.20
CA CYS A 156 -16.56 36.27 13.95
C CYS A 156 -16.80 35.65 12.57
N TYR A 157 -16.15 36.15 11.53
CA TYR A 157 -16.29 35.65 10.16
C TYR A 157 -15.75 34.22 10.02
N ILE A 158 -14.58 33.93 10.59
CA ILE A 158 -13.97 32.60 10.58
C ILE A 158 -14.85 31.59 11.31
N ASN A 159 -15.33 31.92 12.52
CA ASN A 159 -16.15 31.00 13.29
C ASN A 159 -17.53 30.78 12.64
N LYS A 160 -18.15 31.83 12.09
CA LYS A 160 -19.38 31.69 11.28
C LYS A 160 -19.16 30.80 10.07
N SER A 161 -18.06 30.99 9.35
CA SER A 161 -17.65 30.16 8.20
C SER A 161 -17.47 28.69 8.58
N ASN A 162 -16.87 28.41 9.75
CA ASN A 162 -16.74 27.05 10.27
C ASN A 162 -18.10 26.42 10.59
N VAL A 163 -19.07 27.17 11.13
CA VAL A 163 -20.44 26.66 11.32
C VAL A 163 -21.16 26.41 9.99
N LEU A 164 -20.98 27.28 8.99
CA LEU A 164 -21.52 27.06 7.65
C LEU A 164 -20.92 25.80 7.00
N LEU A 165 -19.63 25.51 7.25
CA LEU A 165 -19.00 24.25 6.81
C LEU A 165 -19.65 23.03 7.46
N LEU A 166 -19.95 23.07 8.77
CA LEU A 166 -20.65 21.99 9.47
C LEU A 166 -22.08 21.76 8.95
N LEU A 167 -22.74 22.82 8.46
CA LEU A 167 -24.06 22.76 7.84
C LEU A 167 -24.02 22.41 6.34
N ASN A 168 -22.84 22.11 5.77
CA ASN A 168 -22.63 21.88 4.34
C ASN A 168 -23.02 23.08 3.43
N ARG A 169 -23.10 24.29 3.97
CA ARG A 169 -23.35 25.55 3.23
C ARG A 169 -22.03 26.14 2.70
N PHE A 170 -21.35 25.37 1.85
CA PHE A 170 -19.98 25.70 1.40
C PHE A 170 -19.88 27.01 0.62
N GLN A 171 -20.86 27.30 -0.25
CA GLN A 171 -20.85 28.49 -1.09
C GLN A 171 -21.00 29.79 -0.28
N GLU A 172 -21.94 29.82 0.66
CA GLU A 172 -22.13 30.95 1.58
C GLU A 172 -20.88 31.19 2.43
N SER A 173 -20.23 30.12 2.89
CA SER A 173 -18.98 30.18 3.64
C SER A 173 -17.85 30.79 2.81
N LEU A 174 -17.75 30.39 1.54
CA LEU A 174 -16.74 30.87 0.60
C LEU A 174 -16.91 32.36 0.27
N GLU A 175 -18.14 32.82 0.06
CA GLU A 175 -18.47 34.24 -0.17
C GLU A 175 -18.11 35.11 1.04
N LEU A 176 -18.47 34.64 2.24
CA LEU A 176 -18.15 35.31 3.50
C LEU A 176 -16.64 35.50 3.66
N ILE A 177 -15.86 34.44 3.45
CA ILE A 177 -14.40 34.48 3.58
C ILE A 177 -13.73 35.29 2.47
N ASN A 178 -14.23 35.23 1.23
CA ASN A 178 -13.71 36.07 0.13
C ASN A 178 -13.86 37.56 0.42
N SER A 179 -15.03 37.97 0.95
CA SER A 179 -15.24 39.35 1.38
C SER A 179 -14.23 39.76 2.46
N ARG A 180 -13.89 38.82 3.35
CA ARG A 180 -12.95 39.09 4.43
C ARG A 180 -11.50 39.23 3.95
N ILE A 181 -11.07 38.40 3.00
CA ILE A 181 -9.74 38.49 2.39
C ILE A 181 -9.53 39.86 1.73
N GLN A 182 -10.56 40.40 1.06
CA GLN A 182 -10.49 41.72 0.44
C GLN A 182 -10.30 42.85 1.47
N MET A 183 -10.88 42.72 2.66
CA MET A 183 -10.78 43.72 3.72
C MET A 183 -9.49 43.59 4.56
N GLN A 184 -9.03 42.36 4.81
CA GLN A 184 -7.85 42.08 5.63
C GLN A 184 -6.94 41.04 4.97
N PRO A 185 -6.16 41.45 3.95
CA PRO A 185 -5.32 40.53 3.18
C PRO A 185 -4.11 39.99 3.96
N GLU A 186 -3.77 40.54 5.12
CA GLU A 186 -2.63 40.12 5.94
C GLU A 186 -3.00 38.99 6.93
N ASN A 187 -4.28 38.68 7.10
CA ASN A 187 -4.72 37.73 8.11
C ASN A 187 -4.59 36.27 7.60
N SER A 188 -3.57 35.56 8.10
CA SER A 188 -3.26 34.18 7.70
C SER A 188 -4.40 33.19 7.97
N ASP A 189 -5.15 33.38 9.05
CA ASP A 189 -6.23 32.47 9.44
C ASP A 189 -7.40 32.49 8.44
N VAL A 190 -7.61 33.62 7.77
CA VAL A 190 -8.67 33.75 6.75
C VAL A 190 -8.33 32.91 5.51
N TYR A 191 -7.05 32.90 5.08
CA TYR A 191 -6.60 32.02 3.98
C TYR A 191 -6.66 30.55 4.38
N PHE A 192 -6.29 30.23 5.62
CA PHE A 192 -6.42 28.88 6.17
C PHE A 192 -7.88 28.40 6.15
N THR A 193 -8.83 29.22 6.62
CA THR A 193 -10.25 28.88 6.56
C THR A 193 -10.73 28.69 5.12
N LYS A 194 -10.28 29.54 4.18
CA LYS A 194 -10.60 29.35 2.75
C LYS A 194 -10.08 28.03 2.20
N ALA A 195 -8.86 27.65 2.57
CA ALA A 195 -8.28 26.35 2.21
C ALA A 195 -9.15 25.20 2.74
N CYS A 196 -9.59 25.26 4.00
CA CYS A 196 -10.51 24.26 4.57
C CYS A 196 -11.86 24.19 3.84
N ILE A 197 -12.42 25.32 3.39
CA ILE A 197 -13.67 25.34 2.60
C ILE A 197 -13.45 24.63 1.26
N LEU A 198 -12.39 24.97 0.54
CA LEU A 198 -12.07 24.39 -0.76
C LEU A 198 -11.75 22.90 -0.66
N GLU A 199 -11.14 22.46 0.44
CA GLU A 199 -10.90 21.05 0.75
C GLU A 199 -12.23 20.28 0.86
N LYS A 200 -13.22 20.83 1.58
CA LYS A 200 -14.56 20.22 1.66
C LYS A 200 -15.30 20.19 0.33
N MET A 201 -14.93 21.06 -0.61
CA MET A 201 -15.43 21.05 -1.99
C MET A 201 -14.60 20.17 -2.94
N ASN A 202 -13.61 19.42 -2.43
CA ASN A 202 -12.68 18.59 -3.21
C ASN A 202 -11.86 19.35 -4.27
N ARG A 203 -11.64 20.66 -4.09
CA ARG A 203 -10.85 21.52 -5.00
C ARG A 203 -9.37 21.57 -4.59
N PHE A 204 -8.71 20.41 -4.56
CA PHE A 204 -7.41 20.22 -3.90
C PHE A 204 -6.25 21.05 -4.46
N GLU A 205 -6.19 21.35 -5.76
CA GLU A 205 -5.11 22.18 -6.31
C GLU A 205 -5.20 23.63 -5.84
N GLU A 206 -6.40 24.22 -5.80
CA GLU A 206 -6.60 25.57 -5.28
C GLU A 206 -6.28 25.66 -3.79
N VAL A 207 -6.55 24.59 -3.03
CA VAL A 207 -6.21 24.50 -1.60
C VAL A 207 -4.72 24.75 -1.36
N LEU A 208 -3.83 24.24 -2.23
CA LEU A 208 -2.39 24.43 -2.10
C LEU A 208 -1.97 25.91 -2.23
N GLU A 209 -2.63 26.67 -3.12
CA GLU A 209 -2.38 28.10 -3.28
C GLU A 209 -2.73 28.88 -2.01
N TYR A 210 -3.87 28.58 -1.39
CA TYR A 210 -4.30 29.26 -0.17
C TYR A 210 -3.49 28.85 1.06
N TYR A 211 -2.99 27.62 1.14
CA TYR A 211 -1.98 27.27 2.14
C TYR A 211 -0.67 28.05 1.93
N ASN A 212 -0.23 28.28 0.68
CA ASN A 212 0.93 29.13 0.43
C ASN A 212 0.72 30.57 0.90
N TYR A 213 -0.46 31.15 0.65
CA TYR A 213 -0.79 32.49 1.17
C TYR A 213 -0.83 32.53 2.70
N ALA A 214 -1.40 31.51 3.35
CA ALA A 214 -1.40 31.42 4.82
C ALA A 214 0.04 31.36 5.38
N ILE A 215 0.90 30.55 4.76
CA ILE A 215 2.32 30.40 5.13
C ILE A 215 3.10 31.70 4.91
N GLN A 216 2.87 32.41 3.81
CA GLN A 216 3.54 33.69 3.54
C GLN A 216 3.22 34.76 4.59
N ASN A 217 1.97 34.80 5.07
CA ASN A 217 1.53 35.79 6.05
C ASN A 217 1.89 35.41 7.50
N ASN A 218 1.99 34.11 7.81
CA ASN A 218 2.43 33.65 9.13
C ASN A 218 3.26 32.35 9.01
N PRO A 219 4.59 32.47 8.78
CA PRO A 219 5.45 31.34 8.46
C PRO A 219 5.77 30.43 9.66
N GLU A 220 5.53 30.88 10.89
CA GLU A 220 5.83 30.15 12.12
C GLU A 220 4.75 29.12 12.49
N ASN A 221 3.54 29.26 11.94
CA ASN A 221 2.45 28.35 12.25
C ASN A 221 2.62 27.00 11.51
N TYR A 222 3.14 26.00 12.22
CA TYR A 222 3.41 24.66 11.68
C TYR A 222 2.15 23.93 11.16
N LEU A 223 0.95 24.27 11.66
CA LEU A 223 -0.31 23.63 11.25
C LEU A 223 -0.60 23.82 9.76
N TYR A 224 -0.18 24.95 9.18
CA TYR A 224 -0.37 25.22 7.74
C TYR A 224 0.47 24.26 6.89
N TYR A 225 1.70 23.96 7.32
CA TYR A 225 2.58 23.00 6.65
C TYR A 225 2.02 21.58 6.79
N LEU A 226 1.60 21.20 8.00
CA LEU A 226 1.03 19.88 8.29
C LEU A 226 -0.20 19.59 7.41
N ASN A 227 -1.13 20.54 7.30
CA ASN A 227 -2.32 20.37 6.48
C ASN A 227 -2.00 20.41 4.98
N LYS A 228 -1.10 21.30 4.55
CA LYS A 228 -0.63 21.34 3.15
C LYS A 228 0.01 20.01 2.74
N ALA A 229 0.82 19.39 3.60
CA ALA A 229 1.42 18.08 3.34
C ALA A 229 0.37 16.98 3.17
N THR A 230 -0.71 17.00 3.96
CA THR A 230 -1.84 16.08 3.81
C THR A 230 -2.53 16.22 2.45
N ILE A 231 -2.71 17.45 1.95
CA ILE A 231 -3.30 17.69 0.62
C ILE A 231 -2.37 17.22 -0.49
N LEU A 232 -1.05 17.48 -0.38
CA LEU A 232 -0.06 16.96 -1.31
C LEU A 232 -0.04 15.43 -1.35
N GLN A 233 -0.24 14.79 -0.19
CA GLN A 233 -0.39 13.33 -0.09
C GLN A 233 -1.63 12.85 -0.86
N LEU A 234 -2.78 13.52 -0.73
CA LEU A 234 -4.00 13.17 -1.48
C LEU A 234 -3.84 13.34 -2.99
N LEU A 235 -3.02 14.32 -3.42
CA LEU A 235 -2.66 14.55 -4.82
C LEU A 235 -1.54 13.63 -5.33
N ASN A 236 -1.07 12.66 -4.52
CA ASN A 236 0.06 11.77 -4.82
C ASN A 236 1.39 12.50 -5.09
N ARG A 237 1.55 13.76 -4.66
CA ARG A 237 2.77 14.57 -4.79
C ARG A 237 3.70 14.32 -3.59
N TYR A 238 4.16 13.08 -3.47
CA TYR A 238 4.82 12.58 -2.27
C TYR A 238 6.15 13.29 -1.94
N ASP A 239 6.98 13.58 -2.94
CA ASP A 239 8.27 14.24 -2.72
C ASP A 239 8.11 15.65 -2.12
N GLU A 240 7.14 16.41 -2.62
CA GLU A 240 6.79 17.72 -2.06
C GLU A 240 6.20 17.60 -0.67
N ALA A 241 5.35 16.59 -0.43
CA ALA A 241 4.78 16.33 0.89
C ALA A 241 5.86 16.01 1.93
N LEU A 242 6.94 15.31 1.57
CA LEU A 242 8.07 15.05 2.46
C LEU A 242 8.79 16.35 2.86
N GLN A 243 9.07 17.22 1.90
CA GLN A 243 9.74 18.50 2.16
C GLN A 243 8.90 19.39 3.09
N ILE A 244 7.59 19.49 2.84
CA ILE A 244 6.69 20.28 3.67
C ILE A 244 6.53 19.68 5.08
N ASN A 245 6.54 18.35 5.22
CA ASN A 245 6.55 17.71 6.53
C ASN A 245 7.86 17.99 7.30
N ASP A 246 9.00 18.04 6.61
CA ASP A 246 10.27 18.43 7.24
C ASP A 246 10.23 19.88 7.77
N ASP A 247 9.63 20.78 6.99
CA ASP A 247 9.36 22.15 7.43
C ASP A 247 8.43 22.23 8.66
N ALA A 248 7.40 21.37 8.72
CA ALA A 248 6.50 21.29 9.86
C ALA A 248 7.23 20.81 11.13
N ILE A 249 8.06 19.76 11.01
CA ILE A 249 8.86 19.20 12.11
C ILE A 249 9.87 20.23 12.63
N GLN A 250 10.50 21.01 11.76
CA GLN A 250 11.45 22.05 12.18
C GLN A 250 10.80 23.13 13.04
N ARG A 251 9.55 23.50 12.74
CA ARG A 251 8.80 24.55 13.46
C ARG A 251 8.21 24.05 14.77
N ASN A 252 7.75 22.80 14.80
CA ASN A 252 7.28 22.17 16.04
C ASN A 252 7.82 20.74 16.18
N PRO A 253 9.02 20.57 16.77
CA PRO A 253 9.64 19.26 16.94
C PRO A 253 9.01 18.40 18.04
N ASP A 254 8.04 18.94 18.80
CA ASP A 254 7.38 18.22 19.89
C ASP A 254 6.01 17.65 19.49
N ASP A 255 5.44 18.08 18.38
CA ASP A 255 4.17 17.53 17.91
C ASP A 255 4.38 16.16 17.22
N SER A 256 3.86 15.10 17.85
CA SER A 256 3.89 13.73 17.34
C SER A 256 3.22 13.56 15.98
N ILE A 257 2.22 14.40 15.64
CA ILE A 257 1.45 14.29 14.40
C ILE A 257 2.34 14.63 13.19
N CYS A 258 3.29 15.55 13.34
CA CYS A 258 4.23 15.90 12.26
C CYS A 258 5.06 14.69 11.80
N PHE A 259 5.60 13.92 12.76
CA PHE A 259 6.35 12.70 12.46
C PHE A 259 5.46 11.61 11.85
N CYS A 260 4.24 11.46 12.36
CA CYS A 260 3.26 10.51 11.83
C CYS A 260 2.86 10.80 10.38
N ASN A 261 2.65 12.08 10.02
CA ASN A 261 2.34 12.47 8.65
C ASN A 261 3.52 12.20 7.70
N LYS A 262 4.75 12.48 8.12
CA LYS A 262 5.95 12.11 7.34
C LYS A 262 6.03 10.59 7.14
N ALA A 263 5.81 9.81 8.19
CA ALA A 263 5.79 8.35 8.13
C ALA A 263 4.71 7.81 7.18
N ASN A 264 3.52 8.41 7.18
CA ASN A 264 2.44 8.07 6.25
C ASN A 264 2.85 8.29 4.79
N VAL A 265 3.50 9.41 4.48
CA VAL A 265 3.98 9.70 3.11
C VAL A 265 5.04 8.68 2.69
N LEU A 266 6.01 8.38 3.56
CA LEU A 266 7.03 7.34 3.31
C LEU A 266 6.41 5.95 3.12
N HIS A 267 5.37 5.62 3.88
CA HIS A 267 4.61 4.37 3.72
C HIS A 267 3.97 4.29 2.33
N LEU A 268 3.35 5.38 1.85
CA LEU A 268 2.72 5.42 0.52
C LEU A 268 3.74 5.35 -0.63
N MET A 269 4.97 5.83 -0.40
CA MET A 269 6.09 5.67 -1.33
C MET A 269 6.72 4.26 -1.32
N ASN A 270 6.23 3.34 -0.49
CA ASN A 270 6.82 2.02 -0.22
C ASN A 270 8.20 2.05 0.46
N SER A 271 8.61 3.19 1.03
CA SER A 271 9.83 3.34 1.85
C SER A 271 9.55 2.89 3.29
N PHE A 272 9.16 1.63 3.45
CA PHE A 272 8.60 1.12 4.72
C PHE A 272 9.58 1.18 5.89
N GLU A 273 10.86 0.86 5.71
CA GLU A 273 11.86 0.91 6.80
C GLU A 273 12.04 2.33 7.36
N GLU A 274 12.10 3.33 6.49
CA GLU A 274 12.20 4.73 6.91
C GLU A 274 10.91 5.19 7.59
N ALA A 275 9.75 4.77 7.09
CA ALA A 275 8.46 5.04 7.71
C ALA A 275 8.41 4.53 9.17
N LEU A 276 8.94 3.33 9.45
CA LEU A 276 8.99 2.77 10.80
C LEU A 276 9.76 3.66 11.78
N VAL A 277 10.89 4.23 11.35
CA VAL A 277 11.70 5.14 12.19
C VAL A 277 10.89 6.37 12.59
N PHE A 278 10.14 6.97 11.66
CA PHE A 278 9.32 8.13 11.95
C PHE A 278 8.06 7.80 12.77
N TYR A 279 7.47 6.62 12.60
CA TYR A 279 6.45 6.15 13.53
C TYR A 279 7.00 5.97 14.96
N ASP A 280 8.23 5.47 15.11
CA ASP A 280 8.87 5.36 16.42
C ASP A 280 9.12 6.72 17.07
N TYR A 281 9.51 7.74 16.30
CA TYR A 281 9.57 9.11 16.80
C TYR A 281 8.18 9.65 17.23
N ALA A 282 7.12 9.39 16.45
CA ALA A 282 5.77 9.79 16.82
C ALA A 282 5.31 9.13 18.13
N ILE A 283 5.57 7.83 18.29
CA ILE A 283 5.28 7.05 19.50
C ILE A 283 6.09 7.57 20.69
N GLN A 284 7.37 7.89 20.50
CA GLN A 284 8.21 8.44 21.57
C GLN A 284 7.67 9.79 22.08
N LYS A 285 7.17 10.64 21.18
CA LYS A 285 6.62 11.96 21.53
C LYS A 285 5.26 11.87 22.20
N ASN A 286 4.40 10.96 21.76
CA ASN A 286 3.11 10.72 22.39
C ASN A 286 2.78 9.21 22.45
N PRO A 287 3.21 8.52 23.53
CA PRO A 287 3.00 7.08 23.68
C PRO A 287 1.55 6.66 23.92
N GLN A 288 0.65 7.60 24.21
CA GLN A 288 -0.76 7.32 24.54
C GLN A 288 -1.68 7.37 23.32
N ASP A 289 -1.15 7.68 22.13
CA ASP A 289 -1.93 7.66 20.91
C ASP A 289 -1.85 6.26 20.26
N SER A 290 -2.94 5.52 20.37
CA SER A 290 -3.07 4.17 19.80
C SER A 290 -2.96 4.15 18.27
N SER A 291 -3.23 5.27 17.59
CA SER A 291 -3.22 5.33 16.13
C SER A 291 -1.83 5.13 15.54
N PHE A 292 -0.77 5.58 16.23
CA PHE A 292 0.61 5.44 15.76
C PHE A 292 1.07 3.99 15.75
N TYR A 293 0.73 3.24 16.80
CA TYR A 293 0.99 1.81 16.87
C TYR A 293 0.24 1.02 15.78
N CYS A 294 -1.01 1.40 15.50
CA CYS A 294 -1.81 0.79 14.43
C CYS A 294 -1.19 1.03 13.05
N LYS A 295 -0.79 2.27 12.74
CA LYS A 295 -0.11 2.62 11.48
C LYS A 295 1.25 1.96 11.33
N LYS A 296 2.02 1.87 12.43
CA LYS A 296 3.28 1.10 12.48
C LYS A 296 3.03 -0.38 12.19
N ALA A 297 2.02 -0.99 12.81
CA ALA A 297 1.66 -2.39 12.58
C ALA A 297 1.29 -2.66 11.11
N ASN A 298 0.51 -1.77 10.49
CA ASN A 298 0.18 -1.88 9.06
C ASN A 298 1.43 -1.77 8.16
N THR A 299 2.40 -0.95 8.54
CA THR A 299 3.69 -0.86 7.82
C THR A 299 4.54 -2.12 8.00
N LEU A 300 4.59 -2.68 9.21
CA LEU A 300 5.27 -3.95 9.49
C LEU A 300 4.64 -5.13 8.75
N LEU A 301 3.32 -5.11 8.58
CA LEU A 301 2.59 -6.09 7.77
C LEU A 301 3.08 -6.09 6.31
N LYS A 302 3.30 -4.91 5.71
CA LYS A 302 3.86 -4.80 4.35
C LYS A 302 5.29 -5.34 4.23
N LEU A 303 6.05 -5.32 5.32
CA LEU A 303 7.38 -5.91 5.42
C LEU A 303 7.36 -7.40 5.83
N ILE A 304 6.18 -8.01 6.00
CA ILE A 304 6.00 -9.42 6.41
C ILE A 304 6.58 -9.68 7.83
N ARG A 305 6.75 -8.63 8.64
CA ARG A 305 7.22 -8.72 10.04
C ARG A 305 6.05 -8.94 10.99
N PHE A 306 5.40 -10.09 10.86
CA PHE A 306 4.12 -10.37 11.52
C PHE A 306 4.16 -10.29 13.06
N GLU A 307 5.21 -10.83 13.71
CA GLU A 307 5.30 -10.85 15.17
C GLU A 307 5.39 -9.44 15.77
N GLU A 308 6.25 -8.59 15.20
CA GLU A 308 6.37 -7.17 15.59
C GLU A 308 5.06 -6.41 15.35
N ALA A 309 4.38 -6.70 14.24
CA ALA A 309 3.09 -6.09 13.91
C ALA A 309 2.01 -6.46 14.94
N LEU A 310 1.93 -7.74 15.34
CA LEU A 310 1.00 -8.21 16.37
C LEU A 310 1.28 -7.58 17.74
N GLN A 311 2.56 -7.39 18.10
CA GLN A 311 2.93 -6.67 19.33
C GLN A 311 2.44 -5.22 19.30
N CYS A 312 2.66 -4.51 18.19
CA CYS A 312 2.18 -3.14 18.01
C CYS A 312 0.65 -3.07 18.13
N CYS A 313 -0.07 -3.98 17.48
CA CYS A 313 -1.53 -4.04 17.60
C CYS A 313 -1.98 -4.32 19.04
N THR A 314 -1.29 -5.19 19.75
CA THR A 314 -1.63 -5.52 21.15
C THR A 314 -1.42 -4.31 22.06
N GLN A 315 -0.35 -3.54 21.86
CA GLN A 315 -0.11 -2.28 22.59
C GLN A 315 -1.20 -1.24 22.27
N ALA A 316 -1.55 -1.06 21.00
CA ALA A 316 -2.60 -0.12 20.58
C ALA A 316 -3.96 -0.45 21.24
N ILE A 317 -4.34 -1.74 21.28
CA ILE A 317 -5.57 -2.20 21.92
C ILE A 317 -5.53 -2.02 23.44
N GLN A 318 -4.38 -2.19 24.08
CA GLN A 318 -4.21 -1.93 25.52
C GLN A 318 -4.39 -0.44 25.86
N ILE A 319 -3.84 0.44 25.02
CA ILE A 319 -3.96 1.90 25.18
C ILE A 319 -5.41 2.35 24.95
N GLN A 320 -6.02 1.89 23.85
CA GLN A 320 -7.38 2.26 23.48
C GLN A 320 -8.17 1.02 23.04
N PRO A 321 -8.90 0.36 23.96
CA PRO A 321 -9.67 -0.85 23.67
C PRO A 321 -10.78 -0.69 22.63
N ASN A 322 -11.19 0.55 22.34
CA ASN A 322 -12.23 0.86 21.37
C ASN A 322 -11.67 1.22 19.98
N ASN A 323 -10.35 1.15 19.77
CA ASN A 323 -9.75 1.43 18.46
C ASN A 323 -10.00 0.26 17.48
N ILE A 324 -11.10 0.34 16.72
CA ILE A 324 -11.53 -0.70 15.76
C ILE A 324 -10.52 -0.89 14.62
N ASP A 325 -9.85 0.17 14.14
CA ASP A 325 -8.80 0.08 13.11
C ASP A 325 -7.74 -0.94 13.51
N CYS A 326 -7.34 -0.93 14.78
CA CYS A 326 -6.34 -1.85 15.26
C CYS A 326 -6.80 -3.31 15.28
N TYR A 327 -8.07 -3.57 15.59
CA TYR A 327 -8.63 -4.92 15.51
C TYR A 327 -8.63 -5.43 14.06
N CYS A 328 -9.04 -4.59 13.10
CA CYS A 328 -9.09 -4.98 11.70
C CYS A 328 -7.66 -5.17 11.12
N VAL A 329 -6.67 -4.35 11.52
CA VAL A 329 -5.26 -4.59 11.17
C VAL A 329 -4.72 -5.88 11.79
N LYS A 330 -5.03 -6.16 13.07
CA LYS A 330 -4.63 -7.41 13.73
C LYS A 330 -5.24 -8.64 13.06
N ALA A 331 -6.52 -8.58 12.71
CA ALA A 331 -7.21 -9.63 11.96
C ALA A 331 -6.56 -9.85 10.58
N HIS A 332 -6.21 -8.78 9.88
CA HIS A 332 -5.52 -8.86 8.58
C HIS A 332 -4.12 -9.46 8.70
N ILE A 333 -3.37 -9.16 9.77
CA ILE A 333 -2.08 -9.81 10.05
C ILE A 333 -2.28 -11.32 10.24
N LEU A 334 -3.27 -11.74 11.03
CA LEU A 334 -3.58 -13.16 11.25
C LEU A 334 -4.06 -13.87 9.97
N HIS A 335 -4.83 -13.17 9.15
CA HIS A 335 -5.26 -13.62 7.83
C HIS A 335 -4.04 -13.91 6.93
N GLU A 336 -3.10 -12.98 6.81
CA GLU A 336 -1.85 -13.19 6.05
C GLU A 336 -0.96 -14.31 6.63
N MET A 337 -1.01 -14.53 7.95
CA MET A 337 -0.38 -15.68 8.61
C MET A 337 -1.13 -17.02 8.40
N LYS A 338 -2.27 -17.01 7.70
CA LYS A 338 -3.16 -18.16 7.46
C LYS A 338 -3.81 -18.73 8.72
N LEU A 339 -3.93 -17.91 9.78
CA LEU A 339 -4.66 -18.23 11.00
C LEU A 339 -6.11 -17.77 10.86
N PHE A 340 -6.82 -18.39 9.91
CA PHE A 340 -8.12 -17.92 9.44
C PHE A 340 -9.20 -17.87 10.53
N GLU A 341 -9.28 -18.88 11.40
CA GLU A 341 -10.27 -18.93 12.50
C GLU A 341 -10.10 -17.74 13.47
N GLN A 342 -8.87 -17.49 13.91
CA GLN A 342 -8.58 -16.36 14.81
C GLN A 342 -8.80 -15.00 14.13
N ALA A 343 -8.54 -14.92 12.82
CA ALA A 343 -8.82 -13.72 12.04
C ALA A 343 -10.33 -13.45 11.94
N LEU A 344 -11.16 -14.48 11.73
CA LEU A 344 -12.62 -14.37 11.72
C LEU A 344 -13.16 -13.87 13.07
N GLU A 345 -12.69 -14.45 14.18
CA GLU A 345 -13.07 -14.02 15.53
C GLU A 345 -12.76 -12.53 15.77
N LEU A 346 -11.58 -12.07 15.35
CA LEU A 346 -11.21 -10.66 15.47
C LEU A 346 -12.03 -9.73 14.57
N TYR A 347 -12.39 -10.17 13.35
CA TYR A 347 -13.30 -9.39 12.51
C TYR A 347 -14.69 -9.30 13.12
N ASP A 348 -15.21 -10.37 13.71
CA ASP A 348 -16.49 -10.37 14.43
C ASP A 348 -16.46 -9.43 15.64
N GLU A 349 -15.39 -9.48 16.42
CA GLU A 349 -15.13 -8.57 17.50
C GLU A 349 -15.05 -7.10 17.06
N ALA A 350 -14.47 -6.81 15.89
CA ALA A 350 -14.40 -5.47 15.34
C ALA A 350 -15.78 -4.96 14.90
N ILE A 351 -16.57 -5.83 14.24
CA ILE A 351 -17.93 -5.54 13.78
C ILE A 351 -18.86 -5.26 14.98
N LEU A 352 -18.75 -6.05 16.06
CA LEU A 352 -19.54 -5.84 17.28
C LEU A 352 -19.27 -4.47 17.93
N ARG A 353 -18.03 -3.98 17.88
CA ARG A 353 -17.64 -2.68 18.45
C ARG A 353 -18.10 -1.50 17.59
N ASN A 354 -18.08 -1.64 16.27
CA ASN A 354 -18.64 -0.65 15.36
C ASN A 354 -19.33 -1.30 14.16
N PRO A 355 -20.66 -1.50 14.26
CA PRO A 355 -21.43 -2.14 13.19
C PRO A 355 -21.48 -1.33 11.88
N GLN A 356 -21.09 -0.05 11.87
CA GLN A 356 -21.17 0.80 10.69
C GLN A 356 -19.90 0.76 9.83
N LYS A 357 -18.83 0.08 10.28
CA LYS A 357 -17.55 0.10 9.58
C LYS A 357 -17.51 -0.92 8.44
N SER A 358 -17.75 -0.46 7.21
CA SER A 358 -17.78 -1.28 5.99
C SER A 358 -16.53 -2.15 5.79
N ASP A 359 -15.34 -1.59 6.06
CA ASP A 359 -14.06 -2.25 5.78
C ASP A 359 -13.90 -3.58 6.50
N CYS A 360 -14.45 -3.71 7.70
CA CYS A 360 -14.32 -4.94 8.48
C CYS A 360 -15.28 -6.03 7.95
N TYR A 361 -16.44 -5.68 7.39
CA TYR A 361 -17.29 -6.63 6.64
C TYR A 361 -16.61 -7.06 5.33
N PHE A 362 -16.04 -6.11 4.59
CA PHE A 362 -15.33 -6.39 3.34
C PHE A 362 -14.14 -7.33 3.54
N ASN A 363 -13.30 -7.05 4.55
CA ASN A 363 -12.14 -7.89 4.84
C ASN A 363 -12.53 -9.27 5.36
N LYS A 364 -13.61 -9.37 6.16
CA LYS A 364 -14.16 -10.67 6.57
C LYS A 364 -14.67 -11.46 5.35
N ALA A 365 -15.36 -10.81 4.42
CA ALA A 365 -15.83 -11.44 3.19
C ALA A 365 -14.67 -11.95 2.31
N ASN A 366 -13.58 -11.18 2.19
CA ASN A 366 -12.38 -11.62 1.48
C ASN A 366 -11.78 -12.88 2.11
N LEU A 367 -11.68 -12.92 3.45
CA LEU A 367 -11.20 -14.08 4.19
C LEU A 367 -12.11 -15.32 3.97
N LEU A 368 -13.43 -15.14 4.00
CA LEU A 368 -14.38 -16.21 3.67
C LEU A 368 -14.23 -16.71 2.23
N CYS A 369 -13.95 -15.82 1.27
CA CYS A 369 -13.66 -16.22 -0.11
C CYS A 369 -12.40 -17.09 -0.21
N GLU A 370 -11.35 -16.76 0.53
CA GLU A 370 -10.13 -17.58 0.56
C GLU A 370 -10.35 -18.95 1.21
N MET A 371 -11.31 -19.05 2.13
CA MET A 371 -11.79 -20.32 2.69
C MET A 371 -12.75 -21.09 1.75
N ASN A 372 -13.05 -20.55 0.56
CA ASN A 372 -14.03 -21.05 -0.41
C ASN A 372 -15.49 -21.05 0.11
N LEU A 373 -15.81 -20.23 1.12
CA LEU A 373 -17.16 -20.03 1.64
C LEU A 373 -17.85 -18.87 0.89
N PHE A 374 -18.08 -19.07 -0.41
CA PHE A 374 -18.53 -17.98 -1.30
C PHE A 374 -19.93 -17.46 -0.99
N ASP A 375 -20.88 -18.32 -0.59
CA ASP A 375 -22.24 -17.90 -0.22
C ASP A 375 -22.24 -16.97 1.00
N GLU A 376 -21.52 -17.34 2.06
CA GLU A 376 -21.36 -16.49 3.24
C GLU A 376 -20.63 -15.19 2.91
N ALA A 377 -19.57 -15.25 2.09
CA ALA A 377 -18.85 -14.06 1.67
C ALA A 377 -19.76 -13.05 0.95
N ILE A 378 -20.69 -13.52 0.11
CA ILE A 378 -21.66 -12.66 -0.59
C ILE A 378 -22.53 -11.89 0.41
N GLU A 379 -23.02 -12.53 1.48
CA GLU A 379 -23.79 -11.86 2.52
C GLU A 379 -22.99 -10.75 3.23
N TYR A 380 -21.70 -10.99 3.48
CA TYR A 380 -20.83 -9.99 4.12
C TYR A 380 -20.44 -8.86 3.15
N TYR A 381 -20.27 -9.12 1.85
CA TYR A 381 -20.14 -8.05 0.87
C TYR A 381 -21.42 -7.21 0.77
N ASP A 382 -22.59 -7.82 0.86
CA ASP A 382 -23.86 -7.07 0.90
C ASP A 382 -23.95 -6.14 2.11
N LYS A 383 -23.50 -6.58 3.28
CA LYS A 383 -23.39 -5.72 4.47
C LYS A 383 -22.36 -4.61 4.27
N ALA A 384 -21.21 -4.90 3.67
CA ALA A 384 -20.20 -3.88 3.36
C ALA A 384 -20.78 -2.79 2.44
N ILE A 385 -21.50 -3.18 1.39
CA ILE A 385 -22.17 -2.28 0.43
C ILE A 385 -23.29 -1.48 1.10
N GLN A 386 -24.07 -2.08 2.00
CA GLN A 386 -25.11 -1.36 2.76
C GLN A 386 -24.53 -0.23 3.61
N HIS A 387 -23.34 -0.42 4.17
CA HIS A 387 -22.66 0.59 4.98
C HIS A 387 -21.84 1.58 4.15
N ASN A 388 -21.33 1.17 2.99
CA ASN A 388 -20.64 2.03 2.03
C ASN A 388 -21.03 1.68 0.60
N HIS A 389 -21.99 2.44 0.06
CA HIS A 389 -22.54 2.22 -1.28
C HIS A 389 -21.61 2.70 -2.41
N GLU A 390 -20.56 3.47 -2.10
CA GLU A 390 -19.61 4.00 -3.09
C GLU A 390 -18.38 3.09 -3.26
N ASP A 391 -18.26 2.01 -2.49
CA ASP A 391 -17.11 1.11 -2.57
C ASP A 391 -17.21 0.13 -3.75
N SER A 392 -16.70 0.55 -4.91
CA SER A 392 -16.59 -0.28 -6.12
C SER A 392 -15.93 -1.64 -5.89
N LYS A 393 -14.95 -1.75 -4.98
CA LYS A 393 -14.22 -3.00 -4.72
C LYS A 393 -15.11 -4.06 -4.07
N SER A 394 -16.01 -3.65 -3.18
CA SER A 394 -17.00 -4.56 -2.58
C SER A 394 -17.92 -5.16 -3.64
N TYR A 395 -18.39 -4.36 -4.61
CA TYR A 395 -19.17 -4.87 -5.74
C TYR A 395 -18.36 -5.84 -6.62
N LEU A 396 -17.13 -5.49 -6.97
CA LEU A 396 -16.26 -6.34 -7.79
C LEU A 396 -16.00 -7.70 -7.13
N ASN A 397 -15.66 -7.71 -5.84
CA ASN A 397 -15.37 -8.95 -5.12
C ASN A 397 -16.63 -9.80 -4.90
N LYS A 398 -17.79 -9.18 -4.65
CA LYS A 398 -19.07 -9.89 -4.63
C LYS A 398 -19.34 -10.57 -5.97
N ALA A 399 -19.12 -9.88 -7.08
CA ALA A 399 -19.30 -10.45 -8.41
C ALA A 399 -18.33 -11.61 -8.68
N ASN A 400 -17.07 -11.49 -8.27
CA ASN A 400 -16.12 -12.58 -8.36
C ASN A 400 -16.57 -13.82 -7.57
N SER A 401 -17.12 -13.64 -6.37
CA SER A 401 -17.69 -14.75 -5.59
C SER A 401 -18.90 -15.39 -6.26
N LEU A 402 -19.80 -14.59 -6.85
CA LEU A 402 -20.93 -15.10 -7.65
C LEU A 402 -20.45 -15.90 -8.87
N LEU A 403 -19.37 -15.46 -9.53
CA LEU A 403 -18.77 -16.20 -10.64
C LEU A 403 -18.19 -17.55 -10.21
N GLN A 404 -17.64 -17.68 -8.99
CA GLN A 404 -17.17 -18.96 -8.46
C GLN A 404 -18.33 -19.94 -8.22
N LEU A 405 -19.50 -19.41 -7.84
CA LEU A 405 -20.74 -20.19 -7.69
C LEU A 405 -21.48 -20.44 -9.02
N ASN A 406 -20.91 -20.08 -10.16
CA ASN A 406 -21.53 -20.15 -11.49
C ASN A 406 -22.82 -19.31 -11.64
N ARG A 407 -23.04 -18.30 -10.80
CA ARG A 407 -24.16 -17.35 -10.88
C ARG A 407 -23.79 -16.14 -11.75
N ALA A 408 -23.48 -16.41 -13.03
CA ALA A 408 -22.91 -15.41 -13.94
C ALA A 408 -23.88 -14.28 -14.32
N GLU A 409 -25.18 -14.54 -14.41
CA GLU A 409 -26.19 -13.50 -14.72
C GLU A 409 -26.28 -12.46 -13.60
N GLU A 410 -26.27 -12.90 -12.34
CA GLU A 410 -26.27 -12.01 -11.17
C GLU A 410 -24.96 -11.24 -11.06
N ALA A 411 -23.81 -11.90 -11.30
CA ALA A 411 -22.52 -11.24 -11.32
C ALA A 411 -22.47 -10.10 -12.34
N LEU A 412 -23.08 -10.27 -13.52
CA LEU A 412 -23.11 -9.24 -14.57
C LEU A 412 -23.81 -7.95 -14.10
N GLN A 413 -24.91 -8.08 -13.35
CA GLN A 413 -25.65 -6.94 -12.81
C GLN A 413 -24.81 -6.17 -11.79
N ILE A 414 -24.11 -6.89 -10.90
CA ILE A 414 -23.27 -6.31 -9.85
C ILE A 414 -22.04 -5.61 -10.45
N ILE A 415 -21.40 -6.18 -11.48
CA ILE A 415 -20.23 -5.57 -12.13
C ILE A 415 -20.59 -4.26 -12.82
N ASN A 416 -21.79 -4.15 -13.39
CA ASN A 416 -22.24 -2.88 -13.98
C ASN A 416 -22.29 -1.76 -12.93
N GLN A 417 -22.65 -2.07 -11.68
CA GLN A 417 -22.59 -1.10 -10.58
C GLN A 417 -21.14 -0.73 -10.22
N ALA A 418 -20.22 -1.70 -10.18
CA ALA A 418 -18.79 -1.44 -9.94
C ALA A 418 -18.22 -0.45 -10.99
N ILE A 419 -18.47 -0.70 -12.28
CA ILE A 419 -18.01 0.16 -13.38
C ILE A 419 -18.62 1.57 -13.31
N LEU A 420 -19.89 1.69 -12.90
CA LEU A 420 -20.53 3.01 -12.74
C LEU A 420 -19.88 3.83 -11.62
N LEU A 421 -19.46 3.16 -10.54
CA LEU A 421 -18.79 3.79 -9.41
C LEU A 421 -17.32 4.12 -9.70
N ASN A 422 -16.62 3.28 -10.46
CA ASN A 422 -15.21 3.49 -10.80
C ASN A 422 -14.92 3.13 -12.27
N PRO A 423 -15.20 4.03 -13.22
CA PRO A 423 -15.04 3.75 -14.65
C PRO A 423 -13.57 3.67 -15.12
N GLU A 424 -12.61 3.98 -14.24
CA GLU A 424 -11.19 3.95 -14.58
C GLU A 424 -10.49 2.68 -14.08
N ASP A 425 -11.15 1.82 -13.28
CA ASP A 425 -10.52 0.58 -12.82
C ASP A 425 -10.56 -0.50 -13.92
N PRO A 426 -9.41 -0.86 -14.52
CA PRO A 426 -9.38 -1.91 -15.52
C PRO A 426 -9.90 -3.28 -15.05
N LYS A 427 -9.83 -3.56 -13.74
CA LYS A 427 -10.25 -4.85 -13.18
C LYS A 427 -11.74 -5.08 -13.35
N ASP A 428 -12.54 -4.03 -13.25
CA ASP A 428 -14.00 -4.12 -13.40
C ASP A 428 -14.38 -4.54 -14.83
N TYR A 429 -13.73 -3.94 -15.83
CA TYR A 429 -13.89 -4.32 -17.24
C TYR A 429 -13.41 -5.75 -17.50
N PHE A 430 -12.29 -6.16 -16.90
CA PHE A 430 -11.79 -7.53 -17.02
C PHE A 430 -12.76 -8.56 -16.40
N CYS A 431 -13.27 -8.31 -15.19
CA CYS A 431 -14.26 -9.17 -14.55
C CYS A 431 -15.57 -9.23 -15.35
N LYS A 432 -16.03 -8.12 -15.93
CA LYS A 432 -17.19 -8.10 -16.83
C LYS A 432 -16.97 -8.98 -18.05
N ALA A 433 -15.80 -8.87 -18.68
CA ALA A 433 -15.45 -9.67 -19.85
C ALA A 433 -15.42 -11.18 -19.53
N ILE A 434 -14.90 -11.57 -18.36
CA ILE A 434 -14.95 -12.97 -17.89
C ILE A 434 -16.40 -13.43 -17.71
N THR A 435 -17.23 -12.57 -17.13
CA THR A 435 -18.65 -12.86 -16.87
C THR A 435 -19.43 -13.09 -18.17
N LEU A 436 -19.28 -12.18 -19.14
CA LEU A 436 -19.87 -12.31 -20.48
C LEU A 436 -19.38 -13.56 -21.21
N SER A 437 -18.09 -13.89 -21.06
CA SER A 437 -17.54 -15.14 -21.62
C SER A 437 -18.18 -16.38 -21.00
N LYS A 438 -18.47 -16.39 -19.69
CA LYS A 438 -19.20 -17.51 -19.04
C LYS A 438 -20.66 -17.61 -19.50
N LEU A 439 -21.26 -16.48 -19.91
CA LEU A 439 -22.61 -16.41 -20.49
C LEU A 439 -22.64 -16.73 -22.00
N ASN A 440 -21.51 -17.13 -22.60
CA ASN A 440 -21.35 -17.33 -24.05
C ASN A 440 -21.58 -16.06 -24.90
N GLN A 441 -21.56 -14.88 -24.29
CA GLN A 441 -21.64 -13.58 -24.97
C GLN A 441 -20.24 -13.12 -25.40
N TYR A 442 -19.66 -13.93 -26.27
CA TYR A 442 -18.28 -13.86 -26.69
C TYR A 442 -17.89 -12.57 -27.42
N GLN A 443 -18.78 -12.04 -28.26
CA GLN A 443 -18.53 -10.80 -29.01
C GLN A 443 -18.44 -9.59 -28.07
N GLU A 444 -19.40 -9.45 -27.17
CA GLU A 444 -19.40 -8.36 -26.16
C GLU A 444 -18.20 -8.51 -25.21
N ALA A 445 -17.87 -9.72 -24.77
CA ALA A 445 -16.71 -9.96 -23.91
C ALA A 445 -15.40 -9.42 -24.50
N LEU A 446 -15.21 -9.52 -25.81
CA LEU A 446 -14.01 -9.03 -26.50
C LEU A 446 -13.84 -7.51 -26.41
N GLU A 447 -14.93 -6.76 -26.49
CA GLU A 447 -14.91 -5.30 -26.34
C GLU A 447 -14.47 -4.91 -24.94
N TYR A 448 -15.01 -5.56 -23.90
CA TYR A 448 -14.62 -5.30 -22.51
C TYR A 448 -13.18 -5.73 -22.19
N TYR A 449 -12.67 -6.80 -22.81
CA TYR A 449 -11.24 -7.11 -22.74
C TYR A 449 -10.39 -6.03 -23.41
N GLU A 450 -10.85 -5.40 -24.49
CA GLU A 450 -10.14 -4.29 -25.14
C GLU A 450 -10.12 -3.03 -24.29
N ASN A 451 -11.23 -2.69 -23.64
CA ASN A 451 -11.31 -1.56 -22.71
C ASN A 451 -10.32 -1.72 -21.55
N ALA A 452 -10.25 -2.91 -20.94
CA ALA A 452 -9.27 -3.19 -19.90
C ALA A 452 -7.82 -3.07 -20.40
N ILE A 453 -7.51 -3.49 -21.64
CA ILE A 453 -6.18 -3.30 -22.25
C ILE A 453 -5.88 -1.81 -22.47
N GLN A 454 -6.85 -1.04 -22.94
CA GLN A 454 -6.68 0.40 -23.18
C GLN A 454 -6.39 1.16 -21.88
N LEU A 455 -6.96 0.71 -20.76
CA LEU A 455 -6.66 1.19 -19.41
C LEU A 455 -5.32 0.65 -18.85
N ASN A 456 -4.43 0.14 -19.71
CA ASN A 456 -3.11 -0.40 -19.37
C ASN A 456 -3.16 -1.57 -18.36
N PHE A 457 -4.19 -2.41 -18.39
CA PHE A 457 -4.20 -3.63 -17.58
C PHE A 457 -3.26 -4.68 -18.15
N GLU A 458 -2.11 -4.84 -17.50
CA GLU A 458 -1.09 -5.82 -17.85
C GLU A 458 -1.27 -7.12 -17.03
N ASP A 459 -2.37 -7.85 -17.25
CA ASP A 459 -2.54 -9.22 -16.73
C ASP A 459 -2.44 -10.25 -17.87
N SER A 460 -1.57 -11.24 -17.67
CA SER A 460 -1.48 -12.44 -18.49
C SER A 460 -2.82 -13.16 -18.69
N ASN A 461 -3.67 -13.17 -17.66
CA ASN A 461 -4.98 -13.79 -17.68
C ASN A 461 -5.94 -13.07 -18.62
N LEU A 462 -5.80 -11.75 -18.79
CA LEU A 462 -6.63 -10.97 -19.70
C LEU A 462 -6.51 -11.46 -21.13
N TYR A 463 -5.28 -11.62 -21.62
CA TYR A 463 -5.05 -12.06 -22.99
C TYR A 463 -5.47 -13.51 -23.21
N PHE A 464 -5.33 -14.36 -22.20
CA PHE A 464 -5.80 -15.75 -22.24
C PHE A 464 -7.34 -15.83 -22.34
N HIS A 465 -8.05 -15.10 -21.48
CA HIS A 465 -9.51 -15.10 -21.49
C HIS A 465 -10.10 -14.44 -22.75
N LYS A 466 -9.46 -13.38 -23.27
CA LYS A 466 -9.79 -12.80 -24.58
C LYS A 466 -9.62 -13.81 -25.73
N ALA A 467 -8.63 -14.68 -25.65
CA ALA A 467 -8.38 -15.68 -26.69
C ALA A 467 -9.39 -16.83 -26.67
N ILE A 468 -9.89 -17.21 -25.50
CA ILE A 468 -10.95 -18.21 -25.34
C ILE A 468 -12.30 -17.66 -25.81
N SER A 469 -12.53 -16.35 -25.66
CA SER A 469 -13.78 -15.72 -26.09
C SER A 469 -13.89 -15.49 -27.60
N LYS A 470 -12.82 -15.64 -28.40
CA LYS A 470 -12.95 -15.85 -29.86
C LYS A 470 -13.04 -17.35 -30.11
N ASN A 471 -14.01 -17.79 -30.92
CA ASN A 471 -14.20 -19.19 -31.35
C ASN A 471 -12.89 -20.02 -31.42
N PRO A 472 -12.92 -21.33 -31.12
CA PRO A 472 -11.73 -22.17 -31.02
C PRO A 472 -10.79 -22.12 -32.24
N GLU A 473 -11.30 -21.78 -33.44
CA GLU A 473 -10.49 -21.61 -34.65
C GLU A 473 -9.72 -20.28 -34.74
N ASP A 474 -10.21 -19.20 -34.12
CA ASP A 474 -9.61 -17.86 -34.09
C ASP A 474 -8.77 -17.59 -32.83
N SER A 475 -8.89 -18.48 -31.83
CA SER A 475 -8.03 -18.49 -30.62
C SER A 475 -6.53 -18.47 -30.97
N LYS A 476 -6.17 -18.96 -32.16
CA LYS A 476 -4.83 -18.99 -32.78
C LYS A 476 -4.08 -17.64 -32.78
N PHE A 477 -4.79 -16.50 -32.82
CA PHE A 477 -4.17 -15.17 -32.91
C PHE A 477 -3.91 -14.47 -31.56
N TYR A 478 -4.65 -14.79 -30.49
CA TYR A 478 -4.60 -14.05 -29.20
C TYR A 478 -4.10 -14.86 -28.00
N LEU A 479 -4.24 -16.20 -28.03
CA LEU A 479 -3.52 -17.14 -27.17
C LEU A 479 -2.02 -16.79 -26.98
N PRO A 480 -1.30 -16.32 -28.02
CA PRO A 480 0.13 -15.97 -27.98
C PRO A 480 0.54 -14.94 -26.95
N LYS A 481 -0.31 -13.93 -26.73
CA LYS A 481 -0.01 -12.82 -25.82
C LYS A 481 -0.25 -13.22 -24.36
N GLY A 482 -1.22 -14.11 -24.10
CA GLY A 482 -1.48 -14.65 -22.75
C GLY A 482 -0.45 -15.70 -22.30
N PHE A 483 0.12 -16.46 -23.25
CA PHE A 483 1.12 -17.49 -22.95
C PHE A 483 2.51 -16.97 -22.54
N LEU A 484 2.76 -15.67 -22.65
CA LEU A 484 4.07 -15.08 -22.35
C LEU A 484 4.46 -15.17 -20.85
N PHE A 485 3.52 -15.50 -19.95
CA PHE A 485 3.70 -15.26 -18.51
C PHE A 485 3.51 -16.45 -17.55
N ASN A 486 3.08 -17.66 -17.99
CA ASN A 486 2.79 -18.73 -17.02
C ASN A 486 3.33 -20.14 -17.34
N LYS A 487 3.88 -20.80 -16.30
CA LYS A 487 4.69 -22.04 -16.32
C LYS A 487 3.88 -23.35 -16.55
N LEU A 488 2.56 -23.32 -16.35
CA LEU A 488 1.72 -24.52 -16.26
C LEU A 488 1.06 -24.99 -17.57
N GLN A 489 1.03 -24.16 -18.62
CA GLN A 489 0.21 -24.41 -19.81
C GLN A 489 1.00 -24.62 -21.13
N VAL A 490 2.34 -24.69 -21.08
CA VAL A 490 3.14 -25.20 -22.21
C VAL A 490 2.97 -26.72 -22.38
N LYS A 491 2.62 -27.41 -21.29
CA LYS A 491 2.37 -28.85 -21.25
C LYS A 491 1.09 -29.24 -22.02
N THR A 492 0.10 -28.34 -22.07
CA THR A 492 -1.17 -28.56 -22.79
C THR A 492 -1.02 -28.35 -24.30
N LEU A 493 -0.20 -27.39 -24.75
CA LEU A 493 0.14 -27.22 -26.17
C LEU A 493 0.91 -28.40 -26.75
N LEU A 494 1.83 -29.00 -25.98
CA LEU A 494 2.54 -30.22 -26.38
C LEU A 494 1.62 -31.45 -26.50
N ASN A 495 0.52 -31.49 -25.73
CA ASN A 495 -0.47 -32.56 -25.82
C ASN A 495 -1.41 -32.40 -27.04
N LEU A 496 -1.48 -31.21 -27.65
CA LEU A 496 -2.35 -30.90 -28.80
C LEU A 496 -1.64 -30.99 -30.16
N ASN A 497 -0.37 -31.45 -30.21
CA ASN A 497 0.41 -31.73 -31.43
C ASN A 497 0.63 -30.56 -32.42
N ASN A 498 0.33 -29.31 -32.05
CA ASN A 498 0.51 -28.14 -32.93
C ASN A 498 1.88 -27.45 -32.73
N LEU A 499 2.93 -28.04 -33.31
CA LEU A 499 4.34 -27.70 -33.09
C LEU A 499 4.82 -26.41 -33.77
N ASP A 500 4.22 -26.02 -34.91
CA ASP A 500 4.66 -24.87 -35.72
C ASP A 500 4.25 -23.51 -35.13
N GLU A 501 3.16 -23.46 -34.37
CA GLU A 501 2.72 -22.23 -33.68
C GLU A 501 3.44 -22.05 -32.33
N ALA A 502 3.73 -23.14 -31.61
CA ALA A 502 4.66 -23.09 -30.47
C ALA A 502 6.08 -22.64 -30.90
N LEU A 503 6.41 -22.80 -32.19
CA LEU A 503 7.68 -22.40 -32.78
C LEU A 503 7.87 -20.87 -32.83
N THR A 504 6.85 -20.14 -33.28
CA THR A 504 6.82 -18.68 -33.45
C THR A 504 6.70 -17.91 -32.13
N TYR A 505 5.99 -18.46 -31.14
CA TYR A 505 5.79 -17.76 -29.84
C TYR A 505 7.02 -17.72 -28.94
N ILE A 506 7.82 -18.78 -28.99
CA ILE A 506 9.11 -18.81 -28.29
C ILE A 506 10.11 -17.84 -28.94
N SER A 507 10.05 -17.60 -30.25
CA SER A 507 10.91 -16.60 -30.92
C SER A 507 10.62 -15.15 -30.51
N ASP A 508 9.36 -14.80 -30.28
CA ASP A 508 8.99 -13.46 -29.85
C ASP A 508 9.26 -13.22 -28.35
N ALA A 509 9.16 -14.27 -27.51
CA ALA A 509 9.53 -14.20 -26.09
C ALA A 509 11.05 -13.96 -25.88
N ILE A 510 11.89 -14.51 -26.77
CA ILE A 510 13.36 -14.30 -26.77
C ILE A 510 13.73 -12.83 -27.00
N LEU A 511 12.97 -12.12 -27.84
CA LEU A 511 13.25 -10.73 -28.20
C LEU A 511 12.93 -9.74 -27.09
N LYS A 512 12.01 -10.10 -26.19
CA LYS A 512 11.55 -9.21 -25.10
C LYS A 512 12.23 -9.48 -23.75
N GLN A 513 12.67 -10.71 -23.48
CA GLN A 513 13.40 -11.07 -22.24
C GLN A 513 14.52 -12.11 -22.52
N PRO A 514 15.75 -11.67 -22.84
CA PRO A 514 16.84 -12.56 -23.23
C PRO A 514 17.47 -13.37 -22.09
N ASP A 515 17.16 -13.07 -20.83
CA ASP A 515 17.81 -13.67 -19.64
C ASP A 515 17.16 -14.99 -19.18
N ASN A 516 16.08 -15.42 -19.82
CA ASN A 516 15.30 -16.58 -19.37
C ASN A 516 15.88 -17.91 -19.92
N LEU A 517 16.70 -18.57 -19.11
CA LEU A 517 17.48 -19.79 -19.43
C LEU A 517 16.65 -20.97 -19.99
N ILE A 518 15.36 -21.07 -19.67
CA ILE A 518 14.47 -22.16 -20.14
C ILE A 518 14.11 -21.98 -21.62
N ILE A 519 14.00 -20.74 -22.08
CA ILE A 519 13.72 -20.39 -23.47
C ILE A 519 14.91 -20.81 -24.35
N LEU A 520 16.14 -20.61 -23.87
CA LEU A 520 17.38 -21.06 -24.53
C LEU A 520 17.50 -22.59 -24.64
N ILE A 521 17.04 -23.34 -23.63
CA ILE A 521 17.01 -24.81 -23.65
C ILE A 521 15.97 -25.33 -24.67
N THR A 522 14.87 -24.60 -24.86
CA THR A 522 13.82 -24.96 -25.82
C THR A 522 14.23 -24.65 -27.26
N ILE A 523 15.10 -23.66 -27.48
CA ILE A 523 15.75 -23.37 -28.78
C ILE A 523 16.65 -24.53 -29.23
N GLN A 524 17.43 -25.11 -28.32
CA GLN A 524 18.37 -26.20 -28.68
C GLN A 524 17.63 -27.47 -29.12
N LEU A 525 16.49 -27.77 -28.47
CA LEU A 525 15.61 -28.89 -28.84
C LEU A 525 14.90 -28.65 -30.19
N LYS A 526 14.57 -27.40 -30.53
CA LYS A 526 13.94 -27.01 -31.81
C LYS A 526 14.87 -27.13 -33.01
N VAL A 527 16.15 -26.82 -32.87
CA VAL A 527 17.12 -26.95 -33.99
C VAL A 527 17.27 -28.42 -34.40
N GLU A 528 17.23 -29.37 -33.46
CA GLU A 528 17.32 -30.79 -33.77
C GLU A 528 16.03 -31.38 -34.38
N ILE A 529 14.85 -30.90 -33.96
CA ILE A 529 13.56 -31.35 -34.53
C ILE A 529 13.37 -30.81 -35.95
N PHE A 530 13.70 -29.53 -36.19
CA PHE A 530 13.59 -28.89 -37.51
C PHE A 530 14.58 -29.47 -38.53
N ILE A 531 15.80 -29.84 -38.11
CA ILE A 531 16.79 -30.53 -38.96
C ILE A 531 16.35 -31.96 -39.31
N ASN A 532 15.56 -32.62 -38.43
CA ASN A 532 15.03 -33.95 -38.69
C ASN A 532 13.78 -33.92 -39.58
N GLN A 533 12.93 -32.89 -39.49
CA GLN A 533 11.75 -32.72 -40.35
C GLN A 533 12.09 -32.19 -41.76
N GLN A 534 13.14 -31.38 -41.93
CA GLN A 534 13.61 -30.96 -43.27
C GLN A 534 14.35 -32.04 -44.08
N LYS A 535 14.46 -33.28 -43.59
CA LYS A 535 15.00 -34.40 -44.38
C LYS A 535 14.00 -34.99 -45.38
N THR A 536 12.71 -34.63 -45.32
CA THR A 536 11.66 -35.23 -46.16
C THR A 536 11.10 -34.31 -47.24
N PHE A 537 11.43 -33.01 -47.28
CA PHE A 537 10.96 -32.11 -48.31
C PHE A 537 12.09 -31.18 -48.79
N TYR A 538 12.18 -31.00 -50.11
CA TYR A 538 13.18 -30.22 -50.86
C TYR A 538 14.49 -30.91 -51.27
N ASN A 539 14.33 -31.88 -52.17
CA ASN A 539 15.14 -31.93 -53.38
C ASN A 539 14.59 -30.90 -54.41
N LYS A 540 15.46 -29.97 -54.87
CA LYS A 540 15.43 -29.12 -56.10
C LYS A 540 15.28 -27.58 -55.95
N LYS A 541 16.46 -26.93 -56.09
CA LYS A 541 16.86 -25.80 -56.98
C LYS A 541 16.27 -24.36 -56.87
N ILE A 542 17.24 -23.42 -56.74
CA ILE A 542 17.41 -22.10 -57.46
C ILE A 542 16.52 -20.93 -56.97
N SER A 543 16.93 -19.65 -56.78
CA SER A 543 18.20 -18.90 -56.86
C SER A 543 17.98 -17.41 -56.48
N ILE A 544 19.06 -16.61 -56.44
CA ILE A 544 19.16 -15.13 -56.50
C ILE A 544 18.84 -14.42 -55.15
N LYS A 545 19.80 -13.88 -54.38
CA LYS A 545 20.92 -12.92 -54.59
C LYS A 545 20.46 -11.46 -54.74
N ASN A 546 21.09 -10.58 -53.95
CA ASN A 546 20.97 -9.11 -53.84
C ASN A 546 20.11 -8.67 -52.63
N LEU A 547 20.49 -7.76 -51.73
CA LEU A 547 21.48 -6.66 -51.64
C LEU A 547 21.63 -6.36 -50.12
N GLN A 548 22.77 -6.49 -49.42
CA GLN A 548 23.84 -5.48 -49.25
C GLN A 548 23.39 -4.03 -49.55
N ASN A 549 23.47 -3.00 -48.69
CA ASN A 549 24.39 -2.68 -47.61
C ASN A 549 23.88 -1.43 -46.84
N ARG A 550 24.16 -1.39 -45.52
CA ARG A 550 24.82 -0.33 -44.70
C ARG A 550 24.38 1.14 -44.89
N LEU A 551 24.07 1.91 -43.84
CA LEU A 551 25.08 2.47 -42.91
C LEU A 551 24.44 3.18 -41.70
N THR A 552 24.63 2.62 -40.50
CA THR A 552 24.90 3.34 -39.24
C THR A 552 25.81 2.43 -38.41
N LEU A 553 27.10 2.43 -38.79
CA LEU A 553 28.04 1.34 -38.64
C LEU A 553 29.28 1.76 -37.83
N GLN A 554 29.06 2.18 -36.58
CA GLN A 554 30.15 2.27 -35.60
C GLN A 554 29.85 1.59 -34.26
N TYR A 555 28.59 1.34 -33.90
CA TYR A 555 28.24 0.62 -32.67
C TYR A 555 28.31 -0.93 -32.81
N TYR A 556 28.23 -1.45 -34.04
CA TYR A 556 28.18 -2.89 -34.31
C TYR A 556 29.55 -3.60 -34.45
N ARG A 557 30.68 -2.88 -34.46
CA ARG A 557 31.99 -3.50 -34.79
C ARG A 557 32.53 -4.46 -33.72
N VAL A 558 32.19 -4.29 -32.45
CA VAL A 558 32.64 -5.18 -31.37
C VAL A 558 31.77 -6.45 -31.29
N GLN A 559 30.46 -6.33 -31.50
CA GLN A 559 29.56 -7.48 -31.55
C GLN A 559 29.74 -8.35 -32.81
N ILE A 560 30.12 -7.75 -33.94
CA ILE A 560 30.37 -8.49 -35.19
C ILE A 560 31.58 -9.43 -35.07
N THR A 561 32.61 -9.11 -34.28
CA THR A 561 33.74 -10.04 -34.02
C THR A 561 33.32 -11.30 -33.26
N LEU A 562 32.43 -11.16 -32.25
CA LEU A 562 31.87 -12.30 -31.53
C LEU A 562 30.93 -13.12 -32.42
N ILE A 563 30.11 -12.46 -33.24
CA ILE A 563 29.19 -13.10 -34.18
C ILE A 563 29.95 -13.78 -35.35
N ILE A 564 31.12 -13.29 -35.77
CA ILE A 564 31.98 -13.93 -36.79
C ILE A 564 32.64 -15.20 -36.26
N ILE A 565 33.04 -15.22 -34.97
CA ILE A 565 33.59 -16.42 -34.33
C ILE A 565 32.49 -17.49 -34.16
N LEU A 566 31.31 -17.09 -33.70
CA LEU A 566 30.14 -17.96 -33.60
C LEU A 566 29.65 -18.45 -34.98
N ARG A 567 29.66 -17.58 -36.01
CA ARG A 567 29.36 -17.97 -37.40
C ARG A 567 30.37 -18.95 -37.99
N LYS A 568 31.67 -18.80 -37.72
CA LYS A 568 32.69 -19.75 -38.21
C LYS A 568 32.54 -21.14 -37.58
N GLN A 569 32.15 -21.23 -36.31
CA GLN A 569 31.88 -22.51 -35.65
C GLN A 569 30.61 -23.19 -36.17
N ILE A 570 29.55 -22.41 -36.45
CA ILE A 570 28.28 -22.92 -37.00
C ILE A 570 28.43 -23.34 -38.47
N HIS A 571 29.21 -22.61 -39.27
CA HIS A 571 29.43 -22.94 -40.69
C HIS A 571 30.30 -24.20 -40.87
N TYR A 572 31.25 -24.45 -39.97
CA TYR A 572 32.03 -25.70 -39.95
C TYR A 572 31.19 -26.91 -39.49
N PHE A 573 30.16 -26.67 -38.67
CA PHE A 573 29.20 -27.67 -38.21
C PHE A 573 28.24 -28.15 -39.32
N ILE A 574 27.97 -27.32 -40.34
CA ILE A 574 27.03 -27.64 -41.42
C ILE A 574 27.65 -28.53 -42.53
N GLN A 575 28.98 -28.58 -42.67
CA GLN A 575 29.64 -29.31 -43.77
C GLN A 575 30.02 -30.77 -43.47
N ILE A 576 29.96 -31.26 -42.23
CA ILE A 576 30.35 -32.65 -41.91
C ILE A 576 29.10 -33.49 -41.61
N ARG A 577 28.43 -33.90 -42.69
CA ARG A 577 27.46 -35.00 -42.70
C ARG A 577 28.26 -36.31 -42.76
N LEU A 578 27.98 -37.21 -41.81
CA LEU A 578 27.92 -38.69 -41.91
C LEU A 578 28.56 -39.41 -40.68
N ARG A 579 27.69 -39.91 -39.81
CA ARG A 579 27.86 -40.97 -38.77
C ARG A 579 28.65 -40.61 -37.47
N LYS A 580 27.94 -40.77 -36.34
CA LYS A 580 28.38 -40.84 -34.91
C LYS A 580 28.68 -39.50 -34.17
N PRO A 581 27.67 -38.79 -33.64
CA PRO A 581 27.86 -37.50 -32.93
C PRO A 581 28.33 -37.63 -31.47
N TRP A 582 27.88 -38.65 -30.72
CA TRP A 582 27.98 -38.67 -29.25
C TRP A 582 29.40 -38.95 -28.71
N LYS A 583 30.18 -39.80 -29.38
CA LYS A 583 31.57 -40.13 -28.97
C LYS A 583 32.54 -38.96 -29.16
N LEU A 584 32.29 -38.05 -30.11
CA LEU A 584 33.12 -36.87 -30.33
C LEU A 584 32.81 -35.77 -29.31
N MET A 585 31.54 -35.64 -28.90
CA MET A 585 31.10 -34.69 -27.88
C MET A 585 31.77 -34.96 -26.52
N ILE A 586 31.86 -36.24 -26.10
CA ILE A 586 32.56 -36.70 -24.89
C ILE A 586 34.08 -36.40 -24.95
N LYS A 587 34.68 -36.52 -26.14
CA LYS A 587 36.11 -36.26 -26.36
C LYS A 587 36.45 -34.77 -26.40
N GLN A 588 35.50 -33.91 -26.79
CA GLN A 588 35.67 -32.45 -26.77
C GLN A 588 35.36 -31.82 -25.41
N PHE A 589 34.39 -32.35 -24.64
CA PHE A 589 34.18 -31.94 -23.25
C PHE A 589 35.39 -32.25 -22.35
N SER A 590 36.07 -33.37 -22.58
CA SER A 590 37.33 -33.70 -21.89
C SER A 590 38.52 -32.84 -22.34
N GLN A 591 38.48 -32.22 -23.53
CA GLN A 591 39.47 -31.22 -23.96
C GLN A 591 39.18 -29.83 -23.38
N ILE A 592 37.91 -29.46 -23.19
CA ILE A 592 37.49 -28.23 -22.52
C ILE A 592 37.90 -28.24 -21.03
N LEU A 593 37.79 -29.39 -20.36
CA LEU A 593 38.33 -29.64 -19.02
C LEU A 593 39.88 -29.54 -18.95
N LYS A 594 40.60 -29.79 -20.05
CA LYS A 594 42.06 -29.59 -20.12
C LYS A 594 42.44 -28.12 -20.32
N ILE A 595 41.62 -27.36 -21.06
CA ILE A 595 41.76 -25.90 -21.22
C ILE A 595 41.48 -25.18 -19.89
N GLN A 596 40.59 -25.71 -19.06
CA GLN A 596 40.35 -25.27 -17.67
C GLN A 596 41.60 -25.32 -16.78
N ASN A 597 42.37 -26.42 -16.81
CA ASN A 597 43.65 -26.52 -16.08
C ASN A 597 44.73 -25.56 -16.63
N PHE A 598 44.67 -25.22 -17.91
CA PHE A 598 45.58 -24.27 -18.55
C PHE A 598 45.28 -22.80 -18.18
N ILE A 599 44.01 -22.47 -17.95
CA ILE A 599 43.58 -21.13 -17.51
C ILE A 599 43.80 -20.97 -16.00
N GLN A 600 43.55 -22.01 -15.19
CA GLN A 600 43.86 -22.01 -13.75
C GLN A 600 45.36 -21.80 -13.47
N THR A 601 46.25 -22.45 -14.24
CA THR A 601 47.71 -22.31 -14.06
C THR A 601 48.23 -20.92 -14.46
N LYS A 602 47.64 -20.26 -15.46
CA LYS A 602 47.99 -18.89 -15.85
C LYS A 602 47.38 -17.81 -14.95
N ALA A 603 46.21 -18.04 -14.35
CA ALA A 603 45.62 -17.12 -13.38
C ALA A 603 46.46 -17.00 -12.10
N ILE A 604 47.09 -18.10 -11.67
CA ILE A 604 48.06 -18.11 -10.55
C ILE A 604 49.32 -17.31 -10.91
N PHE A 605 49.74 -17.32 -12.18
CA PHE A 605 50.93 -16.60 -12.66
C PHE A 605 50.72 -15.08 -12.80
N TYR A 606 49.49 -14.64 -13.09
CA TYR A 606 49.16 -13.21 -13.21
C TYR A 606 48.95 -12.52 -11.85
N ASN A 607 48.69 -13.28 -10.77
CA ASN A 607 48.51 -12.75 -9.41
C ASN A 607 49.81 -12.32 -8.72
N SER A 608 51.00 -12.66 -9.23
CA SER A 608 52.27 -12.27 -8.62
C SER A 608 52.86 -10.96 -9.16
N TRP A 609 52.28 -10.36 -10.22
CA TRP A 609 52.97 -9.30 -10.97
C TRP A 609 52.35 -7.90 -10.91
N PHE A 610 51.09 -7.72 -10.51
CA PHE A 610 50.47 -6.39 -10.41
C PHE A 610 49.73 -6.17 -9.09
N GLY A 611 50.33 -5.38 -8.20
CA GLY A 611 49.68 -4.89 -6.99
C GLY A 611 48.72 -3.74 -7.29
N MET A 612 47.41 -4.01 -7.37
CA MET A 612 46.36 -2.99 -7.24
C MET A 612 45.12 -3.57 -6.54
N LYS A 613 44.79 -3.01 -5.35
CA LYS A 613 43.77 -3.54 -4.42
C LYS A 613 42.31 -3.49 -4.94
N ASN A 614 41.97 -2.70 -5.95
CA ASN A 614 40.58 -2.57 -6.42
C ASN A 614 40.19 -3.59 -7.51
N HIS A 615 41.15 -4.14 -8.25
CA HIS A 615 40.89 -5.23 -9.19
C HIS A 615 40.73 -6.58 -8.49
N LEU A 616 41.35 -6.76 -7.31
CA LEU A 616 41.28 -8.00 -6.56
C LEU A 616 39.85 -8.31 -6.11
N ILE A 617 39.12 -7.30 -5.64
CA ILE A 617 37.72 -7.44 -5.20
C ILE A 617 36.83 -7.75 -6.41
N ALA A 618 37.00 -7.05 -7.54
CA ALA A 618 36.24 -7.32 -8.76
C ALA A 618 36.51 -8.73 -9.34
N ILE A 619 37.75 -9.21 -9.27
CA ILE A 619 38.15 -10.55 -9.72
C ILE A 619 37.66 -11.63 -8.74
N ILE A 620 37.67 -11.38 -7.43
CA ILE A 620 37.11 -12.28 -6.42
C ILE A 620 35.59 -12.38 -6.58
N TRP A 621 34.88 -11.26 -6.79
CA TRP A 621 33.45 -11.26 -7.09
C TRP A 621 33.12 -11.93 -8.41
N GLN A 622 33.90 -11.70 -9.47
CA GLN A 622 33.75 -12.42 -10.75
C GLN A 622 34.05 -13.91 -10.59
N SER A 623 35.04 -14.30 -9.80
CA SER A 623 35.36 -15.71 -9.53
C SER A 623 34.27 -16.38 -8.70
N ILE A 624 33.72 -15.72 -7.69
CA ILE A 624 32.60 -16.22 -6.87
C ILE A 624 31.33 -16.31 -7.72
N LEU A 625 31.05 -15.32 -8.57
CA LEU A 625 29.93 -15.33 -9.52
C LEU A 625 30.09 -16.45 -10.55
N ILE A 626 31.30 -16.66 -11.07
CA ILE A 626 31.58 -17.74 -12.01
C ILE A 626 31.50 -19.10 -11.32
N HIS A 627 31.99 -19.25 -10.09
CA HIS A 627 31.86 -20.50 -9.33
C HIS A 627 30.42 -20.78 -8.91
N SER A 628 29.62 -19.77 -8.56
CA SER A 628 28.20 -19.93 -8.23
C SER A 628 27.38 -20.22 -9.48
N ILE A 629 27.65 -19.56 -10.60
CA ILE A 629 27.07 -19.88 -11.91
C ILE A 629 27.48 -21.30 -12.35
N LEU A 630 28.73 -21.70 -12.17
CA LEU A 630 29.21 -23.06 -12.50
C LEU A 630 28.66 -24.13 -11.55
N ALA A 631 28.45 -23.82 -10.27
CA ALA A 631 27.77 -24.71 -9.33
C ALA A 631 26.29 -24.86 -9.69
N ILE A 632 25.62 -23.77 -10.07
CA ILE A 632 24.24 -23.78 -10.57
C ILE A 632 24.15 -24.56 -11.89
N ILE A 633 25.15 -24.46 -12.78
CA ILE A 633 25.22 -25.22 -14.03
C ILE A 633 25.51 -26.70 -13.75
N GLN A 634 26.46 -27.06 -12.88
CA GLN A 634 26.75 -28.46 -12.52
C GLN A 634 25.55 -29.15 -11.83
N ILE A 635 24.88 -28.47 -10.90
CA ILE A 635 23.68 -28.99 -10.20
C ILE A 635 22.54 -29.20 -11.20
N LYS A 636 22.43 -28.38 -12.26
CA LYS A 636 21.33 -28.43 -13.24
C LYS A 636 21.58 -29.34 -14.44
N VAL A 637 22.84 -29.69 -14.76
CA VAL A 637 23.18 -30.65 -15.84
C VAL A 637 22.70 -32.07 -15.50
N HIS A 638 22.62 -32.44 -14.23
CA HIS A 638 22.08 -33.74 -13.81
C HIS A 638 20.58 -33.88 -14.07
N LEU A 639 19.79 -32.84 -13.77
CA LEU A 639 18.35 -32.80 -14.09
C LEU A 639 18.11 -32.81 -15.61
N TYR A 640 19.00 -32.21 -16.40
CA TYR A 640 18.89 -32.19 -17.86
C TYR A 640 18.88 -33.60 -18.46
N PHE A 641 19.78 -34.50 -18.02
CA PHE A 641 19.79 -35.89 -18.48
C PHE A 641 18.56 -36.69 -18.02
N ILE A 642 18.07 -36.45 -16.79
CA ILE A 642 16.85 -37.08 -16.27
C ILE A 642 15.62 -36.67 -17.09
N ILE A 643 15.48 -35.37 -17.39
CA ILE A 643 14.34 -34.84 -18.15
C ILE A 643 14.35 -35.38 -19.60
N ILE A 644 15.52 -35.44 -20.24
CA ILE A 644 15.66 -36.01 -21.58
C ILE A 644 15.35 -37.51 -21.59
N GLY A 645 15.83 -38.25 -20.59
CA GLY A 645 15.50 -39.67 -20.43
C GLY A 645 13.99 -39.92 -20.32
N ILE A 646 13.28 -39.12 -19.50
CA ILE A 646 11.81 -39.20 -19.38
C ILE A 646 11.11 -38.92 -20.71
N LEU A 647 11.56 -37.90 -21.45
CA LEU A 647 10.97 -37.51 -22.72
C LEU A 647 11.19 -38.57 -23.81
N LEU A 648 12.39 -39.15 -23.89
CA LEU A 648 12.70 -40.25 -24.82
C LEU A 648 11.90 -41.51 -24.51
N GLY A 649 11.68 -41.79 -23.22
CA GLY A 649 10.80 -42.85 -22.74
C GLY A 649 9.37 -42.72 -23.26
N LYS A 650 8.79 -41.51 -23.12
CA LYS A 650 7.44 -41.22 -23.61
C LYS A 650 7.30 -41.30 -25.13
N LEU A 651 8.41 -41.22 -25.87
CA LEU A 651 8.49 -41.38 -27.32
C LEU A 651 8.79 -42.83 -27.75
N ASN A 652 8.71 -43.80 -26.83
CA ASN A 652 9.04 -45.22 -27.06
C ASN A 652 10.49 -45.48 -27.50
N ARG A 653 11.43 -44.55 -27.24
CA ARG A 653 12.87 -44.68 -27.56
C ARG A 653 13.65 -45.15 -26.34
N TYR A 654 13.29 -46.33 -25.84
CA TYR A 654 13.71 -46.80 -24.52
C TYR A 654 15.23 -47.01 -24.35
N VAL A 655 15.93 -47.49 -25.38
CA VAL A 655 17.39 -47.70 -25.33
C VAL A 655 18.15 -46.37 -25.16
N GLU A 656 17.73 -45.33 -25.87
CA GLU A 656 18.34 -44.00 -25.80
C GLU A 656 17.97 -43.27 -24.51
N ALA A 657 16.75 -43.52 -24.01
CA ALA A 657 16.31 -43.05 -22.71
C ALA A 657 17.21 -43.61 -21.60
N LEU A 658 17.56 -44.91 -21.65
CA LEU A 658 18.45 -45.55 -20.69
C LEU A 658 19.88 -45.01 -20.74
N GLU A 659 20.44 -44.76 -21.93
CA GLU A 659 21.77 -44.13 -22.06
C GLU A 659 21.85 -42.75 -21.36
N CYS A 660 20.74 -42.02 -21.29
CA CYS A 660 20.66 -40.75 -20.56
C CYS A 660 20.68 -40.96 -19.04
N PHE A 661 20.06 -42.03 -18.54
CA PHE A 661 20.10 -42.40 -17.12
C PHE A 661 21.42 -43.06 -16.70
N ASP A 662 22.10 -43.77 -17.60
CA ASP A 662 23.39 -44.42 -17.33
C ASP A 662 24.60 -43.46 -17.40
N ASN A 663 24.36 -42.18 -17.71
CA ASN A 663 25.40 -41.18 -17.69
C ASN A 663 26.01 -41.02 -16.27
N PRO A 664 27.34 -41.02 -16.11
CA PRO A 664 27.98 -40.88 -14.80
C PRO A 664 27.62 -39.56 -14.08
N LEU A 665 27.12 -38.56 -14.82
CA LEU A 665 26.56 -37.36 -14.24
C LEU A 665 25.14 -37.60 -13.69
N SER A 666 24.19 -38.20 -14.43
CA SER A 666 22.84 -38.48 -13.90
C SER A 666 22.87 -39.42 -12.69
N ASN A 667 23.82 -40.37 -12.67
CA ASN A 667 23.98 -41.33 -11.58
C ASN A 667 24.43 -40.69 -10.24
N LYS A 668 24.92 -39.43 -10.26
CA LYS A 668 25.31 -38.69 -9.04
C LYS A 668 24.13 -38.13 -8.26
N SER A 669 22.95 -37.93 -8.86
CA SER A 669 21.82 -37.30 -8.16
C SER A 669 21.13 -38.26 -7.18
N GLN A 670 21.20 -39.58 -7.41
CA GLN A 670 20.54 -40.64 -6.61
C GLN A 670 19.14 -40.26 -6.10
N SER A 671 18.39 -39.49 -6.89
CA SER A 671 17.11 -38.92 -6.49
C SER A 671 15.97 -39.90 -6.74
N PHE A 672 14.83 -39.69 -6.09
CA PHE A 672 13.63 -40.49 -6.30
C PHE A 672 13.25 -40.56 -7.80
N GLU A 673 13.27 -39.41 -8.49
CA GLU A 673 12.91 -39.29 -9.90
C GLU A 673 13.87 -40.06 -10.82
N TYR A 674 15.15 -40.16 -10.45
CA TYR A 674 16.13 -40.94 -11.20
C TYR A 674 15.77 -42.44 -11.15
N TYR A 675 15.63 -42.98 -9.94
CA TYR A 675 15.37 -44.41 -9.74
C TYR A 675 14.00 -44.82 -10.27
N PHE A 676 12.96 -44.02 -10.00
CA PHE A 676 11.59 -44.30 -10.44
C PHE A 676 11.47 -44.32 -11.98
N ASN A 677 11.99 -43.30 -12.66
CA ASN A 677 11.85 -43.22 -14.12
C ASN A 677 12.74 -44.23 -14.84
N LYS A 678 13.93 -44.54 -14.33
CA LYS A 678 14.78 -45.60 -14.88
C LYS A 678 14.12 -46.99 -14.71
N GLY A 679 13.56 -47.27 -13.53
CA GLY A 679 12.78 -48.48 -13.27
C GLY A 679 11.57 -48.61 -14.19
N TYR A 680 10.86 -47.50 -14.42
CA TYR A 680 9.73 -47.46 -15.37
C TYR A 680 10.14 -47.80 -16.80
N LEU A 681 11.28 -47.29 -17.29
CA LEU A 681 11.76 -47.62 -18.64
C LEU A 681 12.14 -49.09 -18.79
N LEU A 682 12.81 -49.66 -17.78
CA LEU A 682 13.18 -51.08 -17.78
C LEU A 682 11.97 -52.00 -17.68
N HIS A 683 10.94 -51.59 -16.91
CA HIS A 683 9.66 -52.27 -16.87
C HIS A 683 8.99 -52.29 -18.25
N GLN A 684 8.94 -51.16 -18.96
CA GLN A 684 8.38 -51.09 -20.32
C GLN A 684 9.19 -51.90 -21.35
N MET A 685 10.47 -52.15 -21.10
CA MET A 685 11.33 -53.00 -21.94
C MET A 685 11.27 -54.50 -21.57
N GLY A 686 10.53 -54.88 -20.53
CA GLY A 686 10.43 -56.26 -20.06
C GLY A 686 11.59 -56.75 -19.19
N ASN A 687 12.49 -55.86 -18.74
CA ASN A 687 13.56 -56.20 -17.80
C ASN A 687 13.08 -56.02 -16.35
N LEU A 688 12.32 -57.00 -15.88
CA LEU A 688 11.53 -56.90 -14.65
C LEU A 688 12.39 -56.93 -13.36
N GLU A 689 13.45 -57.75 -13.34
CA GLU A 689 14.31 -57.89 -12.15
C GLU A 689 15.07 -56.61 -11.80
N GLU A 690 15.64 -55.92 -12.80
CA GLU A 690 16.35 -54.65 -12.59
C GLU A 690 15.39 -53.50 -12.25
N ALA A 691 14.18 -53.51 -12.82
CA ALA A 691 13.15 -52.53 -12.53
C ALA A 691 12.67 -52.63 -11.06
N LEU A 692 12.49 -53.84 -10.53
CA LEU A 692 12.13 -54.08 -9.13
C LEU A 692 13.16 -53.48 -8.16
N GLN A 693 14.45 -53.72 -8.40
CA GLN A 693 15.53 -53.16 -7.58
C GLN A 693 15.56 -51.62 -7.62
N LEU A 694 15.25 -51.02 -8.78
CA LEU A 694 15.20 -49.57 -8.92
C LEU A 694 13.97 -48.97 -8.23
N TYR A 695 12.82 -49.64 -8.21
CA TYR A 695 11.66 -49.19 -7.44
C TYR A 695 11.90 -49.30 -5.93
N GLU A 696 12.61 -50.32 -5.45
CA GLU A 696 13.04 -50.41 -4.04
C GLU A 696 13.96 -49.25 -3.67
N ASN A 697 14.92 -48.94 -4.54
CA ASN A 697 15.79 -47.78 -4.35
C ASN A 697 15.00 -46.46 -4.38
N ALA A 698 13.99 -46.31 -5.25
CA ALA A 698 13.12 -45.14 -5.26
C ALA A 698 12.33 -45.02 -3.94
N ILE A 699 11.70 -46.10 -3.47
CA ILE A 699 10.93 -46.14 -2.21
C ILE A 699 11.81 -45.78 -1.01
N SER A 700 13.05 -46.26 -0.96
CA SER A 700 13.99 -45.91 0.12
C SER A 700 14.38 -44.43 0.14
N LYS A 701 14.29 -43.72 -0.99
CA LYS A 701 14.56 -42.28 -1.09
C LYS A 701 13.35 -41.41 -0.79
N ASN A 702 12.14 -41.90 -1.05
CA ASN A 702 10.90 -41.22 -0.69
C ASN A 702 9.74 -42.21 -0.50
N SER A 703 9.48 -42.59 0.75
CA SER A 703 8.47 -43.60 1.11
C SER A 703 7.02 -43.10 1.04
N ALA A 704 6.78 -41.81 0.78
CA ALA A 704 5.43 -41.22 0.72
C ALA A 704 4.77 -41.35 -0.67
N GLN A 705 5.49 -41.80 -1.69
CA GLN A 705 5.02 -41.87 -3.08
C GLN A 705 4.31 -43.21 -3.38
N SER A 706 2.97 -43.20 -3.36
CA SER A 706 2.11 -44.38 -3.65
C SER A 706 2.35 -44.99 -5.03
N VAL A 707 2.78 -44.18 -6.01
CA VAL A 707 3.03 -44.61 -7.40
C VAL A 707 4.18 -45.61 -7.51
N ALA A 708 5.21 -45.48 -6.66
CA ALA A 708 6.33 -46.42 -6.66
C ALA A 708 5.93 -47.79 -6.09
N TYR A 709 5.09 -47.82 -5.04
CA TYR A 709 4.52 -49.06 -4.50
C TYR A 709 3.55 -49.73 -5.49
N PHE A 710 2.73 -48.94 -6.18
CA PHE A 710 1.80 -49.45 -7.20
C PHE A 710 2.55 -50.13 -8.35
N ASN A 711 3.58 -49.48 -8.91
CA ASN A 711 4.36 -50.06 -10.00
C ASN A 711 5.19 -51.28 -9.55
N LYS A 712 5.65 -51.30 -8.29
CA LYS A 712 6.31 -52.48 -7.70
C LYS A 712 5.34 -53.66 -7.56
N GLY A 713 4.08 -53.41 -7.18
CA GLY A 713 3.07 -54.46 -7.04
C GLY A 713 2.46 -54.95 -8.35
N GLN A 714 2.61 -54.20 -9.45
CA GLN A 714 2.19 -54.62 -10.80
C GLN A 714 3.18 -55.58 -11.48
N GLN A 715 4.45 -55.55 -11.08
CA GLN A 715 5.46 -56.53 -11.48
C GLN A 715 5.37 -57.76 -10.58
#